data_AF-A0A075FS27-F1
#
_entry.id   AF-A0A075FS27-F1
#
_cell.length_a   1.000
_cell.length_b   1.000
_cell.length_c   1.000
_cell.angle_alpha   90.00
_cell.angle_beta   90.00
_cell.angle_gamma   90.00
#
_symmetry.space_group_name_H-M   'P 1'
#
loop_
_entity.id
_entity.type
_entity.pdbx_description
1 polymer ?
#
loop_
_entity_poly.entity_id
_entity_poly.type
_entity_poly.pdbx_seq_one_letter_code
_entity_poly.pdbx_strand_id
1 'polypeptide(L)'
;MERPEQLSYGISSISLNVGEEMQALTPSFVGDGPDTWVINPPFPQGISFDRESGVISGSPSEATIEIRHTIVASNAVGSTSTWIDLEVTIEGPKSITYAESILDCELGHQCQLAAPSISGGEPDYWSVDPRLPDGISLLADGSIDGSPTQLGDSNHTITISNEGGSVETAIRIIVLHEAPMGLGYGGNRFILSIGDDVQVVPITTGGRIVSWSVEPPLPDGLQLLQADGSIRGSPTTVQSLTPHRVTATNTGGSISVDVLISVVDIPVSNLIYTPDEYDLTIGDEITVTPTHSGGIPDSWQVEPELPPGFTFDSTNGTISGTATDLQVDWSSFTIWANNTGGSASTSFRIRITSLAPDLISWAQTEYALASNESAFIAVTNNGPAIDSWEIEPALPDGLVIIANGSIEGTPTHNIDWTEFTIWANNTGGSVGLNIWIVVHDLRADQSELLSGLDDADWGGWSSLILPIGKWSFPLGRDTTDSTVVAASHVGRGKMIGLGHESWVTQNHEFNFRAVEWVCGEAANVGLAYGAGFDHWEDELQAEGHSVHLSVTPDDLSQVDCLLDEFWNGHDDDDNLAIEQFLLGGGGVIMGGHAWYWSYSNSDVPHNYPGNKISKITGLMVSSDWGYNDIDFEIPDLMYTPHNAIRGIFADRVDGIELTEEEAAIAYSSISDCTVIVPLDFLEFWTPLRKLVNSTGWTVIPYSTLWSSTGHELGADPVADVILRLEEALTQNLPADELPVHPSHTEFPGEVPSNATRISRTVSINGTQPGLPSNFGYSGARSSLRMSTGLYAPPWRGHHSVSEPRCV
;
A
#
# COMPACT_ATOMS: atom_id res chain seq x y z
N MET A 1 106.79 107.44 79.56
CA MET A 1 105.44 106.90 79.82
C MET A 1 104.50 107.70 78.93
N GLU A 2 104.01 107.09 77.86
CA GLU A 2 103.11 107.71 76.86
C GLU A 2 101.67 107.21 77.06
N ARG A 3 100.67 108.06 76.78
CA ARG A 3 99.25 107.65 76.85
C ARG A 3 98.88 106.79 75.63
N PRO A 4 98.00 105.79 75.76
CA PRO A 4 97.55 104.99 74.63
C PRO A 4 96.66 105.83 73.72
N GLU A 5 96.91 105.78 72.42
CA GLU A 5 96.15 106.47 71.38
C GLU A 5 95.77 105.51 70.24
N GLN A 6 94.78 105.90 69.42
CA GLN A 6 94.35 105.17 68.23
C GLN A 6 93.89 103.72 68.46
N LEU A 7 93.07 103.49 69.50
CA LEU A 7 92.49 102.16 69.74
C LEU A 7 91.61 101.70 68.55
N SER A 8 91.86 100.50 68.02
CA SER A 8 91.07 99.90 66.95
C SER A 8 91.08 98.37 66.97
N TYR A 9 89.96 97.76 66.55
CA TYR A 9 89.79 96.31 66.31
C TYR A 9 89.80 95.96 64.81
N GLY A 10 90.11 96.92 63.93
CA GLY A 10 90.13 96.73 62.48
C GLY A 10 88.76 96.73 61.79
N ILE A 11 87.66 96.59 62.55
CA ILE A 11 86.29 96.64 62.05
C ILE A 11 85.44 97.61 62.88
N SER A 12 84.34 98.07 62.29
CA SER A 12 83.34 98.93 62.97
C SER A 12 81.96 98.28 63.10
N SER A 13 81.72 97.15 62.42
CA SER A 13 80.52 96.32 62.58
C SER A 13 80.80 94.84 62.31
N ILE A 14 79.98 93.94 62.86
CA ILE A 14 79.99 92.49 62.61
C ILE A 14 78.56 91.91 62.67
N SER A 15 78.22 91.00 61.75
CA SER A 15 76.97 90.23 61.78
C SER A 15 77.30 88.75 61.93
N LEU A 16 76.61 88.07 62.83
CA LEU A 16 76.82 86.66 63.16
C LEU A 16 75.51 85.87 63.03
N ASN A 17 75.60 84.54 62.94
CA ASN A 17 74.42 83.69 63.08
C ASN A 17 74.41 83.03 64.45
N VAL A 18 73.22 82.75 64.98
CA VAL A 18 73.08 82.02 66.24
C VAL A 18 73.81 80.68 66.14
N GLY A 19 74.71 80.40 67.09
CA GLY A 19 75.51 79.17 67.15
C GLY A 19 76.81 79.18 66.35
N GLU A 20 77.08 80.21 65.55
CA GLU A 20 78.32 80.31 64.74
C GLU A 20 79.45 80.97 65.54
N GLU A 21 80.63 80.33 65.62
CA GLU A 21 81.78 80.87 66.36
C GLU A 21 82.43 82.04 65.62
N MET A 22 82.48 83.21 66.27
CA MET A 22 83.08 84.40 65.68
C MET A 22 84.61 84.32 65.71
N GLN A 23 85.26 84.90 64.69
CA GLN A 23 86.70 85.10 64.74
C GLN A 23 87.06 86.13 65.82
N ALA A 24 88.02 85.77 66.69
CA ALA A 24 88.42 86.64 67.80
C ALA A 24 89.02 87.98 67.32
N LEU A 25 88.54 89.10 67.85
CA LEU A 25 89.00 90.44 67.52
C LEU A 25 90.01 90.92 68.57
N THR A 26 91.23 91.22 68.14
CA THR A 26 92.31 91.71 68.99
C THR A 26 92.47 93.23 68.86
N PRO A 27 92.67 93.97 69.97
CA PRO A 27 92.85 95.41 69.90
C PRO A 27 94.25 95.81 69.42
N SER A 28 94.34 96.97 68.77
CA SER A 28 95.59 97.64 68.41
C SER A 28 95.57 99.09 68.89
N PHE A 29 96.72 99.60 69.35
CA PHE A 29 96.88 100.98 69.86
C PHE A 29 98.36 101.41 69.75
N VAL A 30 98.61 102.72 69.85
CA VAL A 30 99.94 103.34 69.80
C VAL A 30 100.28 103.92 71.18
N GLY A 31 101.53 103.76 71.63
CA GLY A 31 102.00 104.21 72.96
C GLY A 31 102.26 103.06 73.93
N ASP A 32 102.49 103.38 75.22
CA ASP A 32 102.60 102.35 76.26
C ASP A 32 101.24 101.66 76.49
N GLY A 33 101.27 100.36 76.77
CA GLY A 33 100.08 99.51 76.89
C GLY A 33 99.03 100.02 77.90
N PRO A 34 97.72 99.86 77.61
CA PRO A 34 96.65 100.08 78.58
C PRO A 34 96.72 99.09 79.75
N ASP A 35 96.53 99.59 80.97
CA ASP A 35 96.40 98.77 82.18
C ASP A 35 94.94 98.34 82.43
N THR A 36 93.97 98.96 81.75
CA THR A 36 92.53 98.79 82.02
C THR A 36 91.70 98.81 80.73
N TRP A 37 90.78 97.85 80.60
CA TRP A 37 89.82 97.71 79.48
C TRP A 37 88.39 97.64 79.97
N VAL A 38 87.50 98.46 79.39
CA VAL A 38 86.08 98.52 79.74
C VAL A 38 85.24 98.55 78.47
N ILE A 39 84.10 97.85 78.49
CA ILE A 39 83.11 97.84 77.41
C ILE A 39 81.72 98.25 77.94
N ASN A 40 80.97 99.01 77.14
CA ASN A 40 79.58 99.38 77.46
C ASN A 40 78.74 99.67 76.18
N PRO A 41 77.53 99.10 76.05
CA PRO A 41 76.94 97.99 76.83
C PRO A 41 77.71 96.66 76.63
N PRO A 42 77.52 95.63 77.47
CA PRO A 42 78.14 94.32 77.28
C PRO A 42 77.61 93.63 76.01
N PHE A 43 78.42 92.74 75.40
CA PHE A 43 78.00 91.93 74.25
C PHE A 43 76.88 90.93 74.59
N PRO A 44 76.08 90.47 73.60
CA PRO A 44 75.04 89.47 73.81
C PRO A 44 75.61 88.13 74.32
N GLN A 45 74.74 87.30 74.91
CA GLN A 45 75.16 86.01 75.47
C GLN A 45 75.89 85.16 74.43
N GLY A 46 76.97 84.51 74.88
CA GLY A 46 77.83 83.72 74.03
C GLY A 46 79.01 84.49 73.41
N ILE A 47 78.98 85.83 73.43
CA ILE A 47 80.14 86.67 73.06
C ILE A 47 80.78 87.25 74.32
N SER A 48 82.08 87.03 74.46
CA SER A 48 82.89 87.40 75.62
C SER A 48 83.87 88.54 75.29
N PHE A 49 84.13 89.39 76.28
CA PHE A 49 85.12 90.48 76.23
C PHE A 49 86.14 90.30 77.35
N ASP A 50 87.40 90.08 77.01
CA ASP A 50 88.50 89.93 77.95
C ASP A 50 88.94 91.32 78.47
N ARG A 51 88.83 91.52 79.79
CA ARG A 51 89.12 92.81 80.44
C ARG A 51 90.61 93.04 80.75
N GLU A 52 91.47 92.03 80.58
CA GLU A 52 92.91 92.17 80.74
C GLU A 52 93.59 92.48 79.40
N SER A 53 93.15 91.84 78.31
CA SER A 53 93.75 91.98 76.98
C SER A 53 92.95 92.85 76.00
N GLY A 54 91.66 93.06 76.26
CA GLY A 54 90.72 93.73 75.37
C GLY A 54 90.19 92.87 74.23
N VAL A 55 90.46 91.56 74.17
CA VAL A 55 90.01 90.68 73.08
C VAL A 55 88.51 90.37 73.13
N ILE A 56 87.85 90.28 71.96
CA ILE A 56 86.43 89.90 71.80
C ILE A 56 86.33 88.54 71.11
N SER A 57 85.61 87.57 71.66
CA SER A 57 85.44 86.24 71.05
C SER A 57 84.22 85.49 71.60
N GLY A 58 83.72 84.49 70.86
CA GLY A 58 82.66 83.58 71.29
C GLY A 58 81.64 83.24 70.19
N SER A 59 80.57 82.53 70.52
CA SER A 59 79.49 82.16 69.60
C SER A 59 78.17 82.67 70.16
N PRO A 60 77.43 83.56 69.48
CA PRO A 60 76.20 84.11 70.03
C PRO A 60 75.14 83.01 70.17
N SER A 61 74.49 82.94 71.33
CA SER A 61 73.48 81.91 71.62
C SER A 61 72.04 82.36 71.36
N GLU A 62 71.83 83.65 71.10
CA GLU A 62 70.51 84.24 70.85
C GLU A 62 70.60 85.30 69.75
N ALA A 63 69.54 85.40 68.95
CA ALA A 63 69.44 86.42 67.90
C ALA A 63 69.23 87.80 68.52
N THR A 64 69.93 88.81 68.01
CA THR A 64 69.85 90.19 68.52
C THR A 64 69.90 91.18 67.38
N ILE A 65 69.19 92.28 67.54
CA ILE A 65 69.29 93.44 66.63
C ILE A 65 70.66 94.13 66.72
N GLU A 66 71.01 94.95 65.74
CA GLU A 66 72.29 95.70 65.70
C GLU A 66 72.46 96.63 66.91
N ILE A 67 73.45 96.37 67.77
CA ILE A 67 73.76 97.17 68.97
C ILE A 67 75.21 97.69 68.90
N ARG A 68 75.41 98.99 69.20
CA ARG A 68 76.74 99.62 69.30
C ARG A 68 77.37 99.40 70.66
N HIS A 69 78.56 98.80 70.69
CA HIS A 69 79.37 98.57 71.88
C HIS A 69 80.61 99.48 71.90
N THR A 70 80.77 100.33 72.93
CA THR A 70 81.92 101.24 73.07
C THR A 70 82.97 100.66 74.01
N ILE A 71 84.23 100.63 73.57
CA ILE A 71 85.36 100.04 74.28
C ILE A 71 86.35 101.14 74.63
N VAL A 72 86.77 101.20 75.89
CA VAL A 72 87.69 102.20 76.44
C VAL A 72 88.91 101.49 77.01
N ALA A 73 90.10 101.95 76.63
CA ALA A 73 91.38 101.46 77.13
C ALA A 73 92.17 102.61 77.79
N SER A 74 92.73 102.38 78.98
CA SER A 74 93.45 103.42 79.74
C SER A 74 94.67 102.93 80.50
N ASN A 75 95.66 103.83 80.68
CA ASN A 75 96.80 103.65 81.59
C ASN A 75 96.95 104.87 82.53
N ALA A 76 97.96 104.87 83.39
CA ALA A 76 98.21 105.94 84.38
C ALA A 76 98.38 107.36 83.78
N VAL A 77 98.57 107.49 82.46
CA VAL A 77 98.85 108.76 81.76
C VAL A 77 97.65 109.25 80.93
N GLY A 78 96.71 108.39 80.55
CA GLY A 78 95.50 108.78 79.80
C GLY A 78 94.65 107.62 79.29
N SER A 79 93.59 107.92 78.53
CA SER A 79 92.65 106.95 77.95
C SER A 79 92.34 107.23 76.47
N THR A 80 91.96 106.17 75.75
CA THR A 80 91.45 106.18 74.36
C THR A 80 90.24 105.25 74.24
N SER A 81 89.37 105.45 73.25
CA SER A 81 88.18 104.62 73.04
C SER A 81 87.87 104.38 71.55
N THR A 82 87.10 103.32 71.28
CA THR A 82 86.58 102.92 69.95
C THR A 82 85.22 102.20 70.09
N TRP A 83 84.56 101.81 69.00
CA TRP A 83 83.27 101.10 69.04
C TRP A 83 83.11 100.03 67.95
N ILE A 84 82.21 99.06 68.17
CA ILE A 84 81.78 98.02 67.21
C ILE A 84 80.25 97.84 67.27
N ASP A 85 79.59 97.81 66.13
CA ASP A 85 78.17 97.49 65.97
C ASP A 85 77.97 95.98 65.73
N LEU A 86 77.04 95.29 66.44
CA LEU A 86 76.89 93.82 66.38
C LEU A 86 75.43 93.37 66.21
N GLU A 87 75.15 92.51 65.22
CA GLU A 87 73.85 91.87 64.93
C GLU A 87 73.95 90.33 64.88
N VAL A 88 72.89 89.60 65.25
CA VAL A 88 72.82 88.12 65.20
C VAL A 88 71.51 87.61 64.57
N THR A 89 71.56 86.76 63.52
CA THR A 89 70.40 86.23 62.74
C THR A 89 70.22 84.69 62.75
N ILE A 90 69.07 84.17 62.28
CA ILE A 90 68.73 82.71 62.13
C ILE A 90 68.53 82.35 60.64
N GLU A 91 69.04 81.19 60.20
CA GLU A 91 68.88 80.69 58.83
C GLU A 91 67.63 79.79 58.65
N GLY A 92 66.84 80.01 57.59
CA GLY A 92 65.64 79.21 57.27
C GLY A 92 65.88 78.04 56.29
N PRO A 93 64.91 77.12 56.10
CA PRO A 93 65.01 76.03 55.14
C PRO A 93 65.01 76.56 53.70
N LYS A 94 65.91 76.05 52.86
CA LYS A 94 66.11 76.49 51.47
C LYS A 94 65.51 75.54 50.43
N SER A 95 65.54 74.23 50.68
CA SER A 95 64.96 73.23 49.77
C SER A 95 64.53 71.97 50.51
N ILE A 96 63.45 71.36 50.04
CA ILE A 96 62.98 70.02 50.43
C ILE A 96 62.82 69.16 49.18
N THR A 97 63.35 67.94 49.19
CA THR A 97 63.28 67.04 48.01
C THR A 97 63.10 65.59 48.45
N TYR A 98 62.00 64.97 48.00
CA TYR A 98 61.78 63.52 48.08
C TYR A 98 62.53 62.80 46.95
N ALA A 99 62.91 61.55 47.19
CA ALA A 99 63.55 60.71 46.18
C ALA A 99 62.61 60.39 44.99
N GLU A 100 61.31 60.31 45.26
CA GLU A 100 60.27 60.02 44.28
C GLU A 100 59.20 61.12 44.32
N SER A 101 58.68 61.49 43.15
CA SER A 101 57.60 62.49 43.00
C SER A 101 56.22 61.86 42.80
N ILE A 102 56.17 60.53 42.67
CA ILE A 102 54.96 59.72 42.56
C ILE A 102 55.11 58.55 43.53
N LEU A 103 54.10 58.28 44.33
CA LEU A 103 53.99 57.13 45.21
C LEU A 103 52.83 56.25 44.74
N ASP A 104 53.16 55.14 44.09
CA ASP A 104 52.18 54.13 43.66
C ASP A 104 51.93 53.14 44.80
N CYS A 105 50.67 53.05 45.23
CA CYS A 105 50.23 52.19 46.32
C CYS A 105 49.15 51.21 45.85
N GLU A 106 49.07 50.09 46.55
CA GLU A 106 48.03 49.09 46.36
C GLU A 106 47.04 49.16 47.52
N LEU A 107 45.74 49.12 47.20
CA LEU A 107 44.66 49.21 48.18
C LEU A 107 44.84 48.18 49.30
N GLY A 108 44.90 48.64 50.56
CA GLY A 108 45.04 47.80 51.75
C GLY A 108 46.45 47.29 52.05
N HIS A 109 47.44 47.55 51.18
CA HIS A 109 48.83 47.17 51.40
C HIS A 109 49.67 48.34 51.93
N GLN A 110 50.73 48.03 52.67
CA GLN A 110 51.62 49.06 53.20
C GLN A 110 52.42 49.71 52.07
N CYS A 111 52.45 51.04 52.07
CA CYS A 111 53.11 51.86 51.09
C CYS A 111 53.87 52.97 51.82
N GLN A 112 55.15 53.16 51.50
CA GLN A 112 56.03 54.09 52.21
C GLN A 112 56.88 54.92 51.25
N LEU A 113 57.10 56.17 51.63
CA LEU A 113 58.05 57.09 51.01
C LEU A 113 59.00 57.61 52.08
N ALA A 114 60.30 57.38 51.89
CA ALA A 114 61.33 57.77 52.85
C ALA A 114 61.39 59.29 53.08
N ALA A 115 61.94 59.68 54.23
CA ALA A 115 62.11 61.08 54.61
C ALA A 115 62.88 61.88 53.53
N PRO A 116 62.50 63.14 53.26
CA PRO A 116 63.10 63.94 52.21
C PRO A 116 64.44 64.54 52.66
N SER A 117 65.27 64.90 51.68
CA SER A 117 66.49 65.67 51.93
C SER A 117 66.16 67.17 52.09
N ILE A 118 66.70 67.80 53.14
CA ILE A 118 66.50 69.22 53.47
C ILE A 118 67.86 69.94 53.38
N SER A 119 67.86 71.17 52.82
CA SER A 119 69.02 72.07 52.84
C SER A 119 68.64 73.42 53.47
N GLY A 120 69.58 74.09 54.15
CA GLY A 120 69.33 75.33 54.92
C GLY A 120 69.15 75.06 56.41
N GLY A 121 68.37 75.90 57.09
CA GLY A 121 68.01 75.71 58.50
C GLY A 121 67.09 74.52 58.73
N GLU A 122 67.16 73.92 59.92
CA GLU A 122 66.27 72.82 60.31
C GLU A 122 64.82 73.33 60.47
N PRO A 123 63.81 72.60 59.97
CA PRO A 123 62.41 72.98 60.09
C PRO A 123 61.80 72.58 61.44
N ASP A 124 60.99 73.46 62.01
CA ASP A 124 60.23 73.19 63.25
C ASP A 124 58.81 72.67 62.96
N TYR A 125 58.28 72.92 61.77
CA TYR A 125 56.89 72.59 61.40
C TYR A 125 56.79 71.91 60.03
N TRP A 126 55.91 70.91 59.94
CA TRP A 126 55.52 70.17 58.73
C TRP A 126 54.02 70.29 58.48
N SER A 127 53.62 70.42 57.22
CA SER A 127 52.21 70.39 56.82
C SER A 127 52.02 69.79 55.43
N VAL A 128 50.82 69.24 55.17
CA VAL A 128 50.40 68.69 53.88
C VAL A 128 49.00 69.16 53.50
N ASP A 129 48.84 69.62 52.26
CA ASP A 129 47.54 70.06 51.71
C ASP A 129 47.42 69.69 50.20
N PRO A 130 46.29 69.12 49.75
CA PRO A 130 45.19 68.54 50.53
C PRO A 130 45.64 67.33 51.37
N ARG A 131 44.83 66.92 52.36
CA ARG A 131 45.12 65.74 53.21
C ARG A 131 45.43 64.51 52.36
N LEU A 132 46.40 63.72 52.82
CA LEU A 132 46.77 62.43 52.21
C LEU A 132 45.57 61.46 52.18
N PRO A 133 45.55 60.46 51.28
CA PRO A 133 44.48 59.47 51.21
C PRO A 133 44.27 58.74 52.54
N ASP A 134 43.03 58.38 52.87
CA ASP A 134 42.68 57.72 54.14
C ASP A 134 43.52 56.45 54.36
N GLY A 135 44.23 56.41 55.48
CA GLY A 135 45.14 55.32 55.84
C GLY A 135 46.61 55.59 55.55
N ILE A 136 46.95 56.72 54.90
CA ILE A 136 48.30 57.22 54.69
C ILE A 136 48.55 58.46 55.56
N SER A 137 49.73 58.58 56.19
CA SER A 137 50.07 59.67 57.11
C SER A 137 51.46 60.24 56.84
N LEU A 138 51.64 61.55 57.09
CA LEU A 138 52.94 62.22 57.10
C LEU A 138 53.52 62.14 58.52
N LEU A 139 54.70 61.54 58.66
CA LEU A 139 55.41 61.38 59.93
C LEU A 139 56.25 62.63 60.29
N ALA A 140 56.71 62.70 61.54
CA ALA A 140 57.43 63.86 62.08
C ALA A 140 58.80 64.12 61.43
N ASP A 141 59.39 63.12 60.79
CA ASP A 141 60.64 63.23 60.02
C ASP A 141 60.41 63.56 58.53
N GLY A 142 59.14 63.73 58.13
CA GLY A 142 58.74 64.00 56.76
C GLY A 142 58.51 62.76 55.90
N SER A 143 58.71 61.54 56.40
CA SER A 143 58.34 60.33 55.66
C SER A 143 56.82 60.18 55.54
N ILE A 144 56.34 59.52 54.48
CA ILE A 144 54.92 59.20 54.27
C ILE A 144 54.76 57.70 54.40
N ASP A 145 53.91 57.22 55.31
CA ASP A 145 53.70 55.78 55.54
C ASP A 145 52.24 55.49 55.89
N GLY A 146 51.79 54.28 55.55
CA GLY A 146 50.47 53.75 55.86
C GLY A 146 49.94 52.76 54.83
N SER A 147 48.66 52.37 54.98
CA SER A 147 47.95 51.48 54.07
C SER A 147 46.68 52.17 53.57
N PRO A 148 46.57 52.55 52.29
CA PRO A 148 45.41 53.27 51.80
C PRO A 148 44.16 52.41 51.84
N THR A 149 43.04 53.01 52.25
CA THR A 149 41.75 52.34 52.36
C THR A 149 40.78 52.72 51.24
N GLN A 150 41.17 53.64 50.36
CA GLN A 150 40.37 54.08 49.22
C GLN A 150 41.23 54.21 47.95
N LEU A 151 40.65 53.83 46.81
CA LEU A 151 41.24 54.04 45.49
C LEU A 151 41.25 55.53 45.14
N GLY A 152 42.30 56.01 44.48
CA GLY A 152 42.41 57.41 44.12
C GLY A 152 43.68 57.74 43.37
N ASP A 153 43.71 58.93 42.79
CA ASP A 153 44.87 59.51 42.12
C ASP A 153 44.84 61.01 42.44
N SER A 154 45.74 61.44 43.31
CA SER A 154 45.73 62.80 43.88
C SER A 154 47.13 63.37 44.08
N ASN A 155 47.25 64.69 43.90
CA ASN A 155 48.46 65.44 44.18
C ASN A 155 48.37 66.11 45.57
N HIS A 156 49.47 66.11 46.31
CA HIS A 156 49.59 66.66 47.66
C HIS A 156 50.85 67.53 47.76
N THR A 157 50.75 68.69 48.43
CA THR A 157 51.88 69.61 48.63
C THR A 157 52.35 69.54 50.08
N ILE A 158 53.64 69.25 50.29
CA ILE A 158 54.33 69.20 51.59
C ILE A 158 55.07 70.52 51.81
N THR A 159 54.79 71.21 52.93
CA THR A 159 55.43 72.48 53.31
C THR A 159 56.19 72.34 54.63
N ILE A 160 57.43 72.82 54.66
CA ILE A 160 58.27 72.90 55.87
C ILE A 160 58.63 74.35 56.21
N SER A 161 58.73 74.68 57.50
CA SER A 161 59.07 76.04 57.96
C SER A 161 59.77 76.11 59.31
N ASN A 162 60.60 77.14 59.51
CA ASN A 162 61.10 77.61 60.82
C ASN A 162 60.98 79.16 60.91
N GLU A 163 61.46 79.78 61.99
CA GLU A 163 61.39 81.25 62.16
C GLU A 163 62.15 82.05 61.07
N GLY A 164 63.10 81.42 60.37
CA GLY A 164 63.88 82.01 59.28
C GLY A 164 63.26 81.88 57.88
N GLY A 165 62.20 81.07 57.69
CA GLY A 165 61.51 80.93 56.39
C GLY A 165 60.77 79.61 56.16
N SER A 166 60.20 79.43 54.96
CA SER A 166 59.46 78.22 54.56
C SER A 166 59.73 77.81 53.11
N VAL A 167 59.65 76.51 52.81
CA VAL A 167 59.76 75.94 51.44
C VAL A 167 58.79 74.76 51.25
N GLU A 168 58.37 74.49 50.01
CA GLU A 168 57.36 73.47 49.66
C GLU A 168 57.84 72.52 48.55
N THR A 169 57.22 71.33 48.46
CA THR A 169 57.37 70.35 47.37
C THR A 169 56.09 69.55 47.16
N ALA A 170 55.88 68.92 46.00
CA ALA A 170 54.67 68.16 45.68
C ALA A 170 54.93 66.67 45.48
N ILE A 171 53.96 65.84 45.88
CA ILE A 171 53.94 64.38 45.70
C ILE A 171 52.59 63.94 45.12
N ARG A 172 52.59 63.09 44.10
CA ARG A 172 51.38 62.44 43.57
C ARG A 172 51.23 61.06 44.18
N ILE A 173 50.04 60.71 44.68
CA ILE A 173 49.76 59.38 45.25
C ILE A 173 48.68 58.71 44.40
N ILE A 174 48.97 57.50 43.92
CA ILE A 174 48.08 56.69 43.10
C ILE A 174 47.77 55.39 43.86
N VAL A 175 46.49 55.10 44.11
CA VAL A 175 46.04 53.87 44.78
C VAL A 175 45.20 53.04 43.82
N LEU A 176 45.72 51.87 43.43
CA LEU A 176 45.05 50.92 42.54
C LEU A 176 44.65 49.62 43.28
N HIS A 177 43.81 48.80 42.65
CA HIS A 177 43.55 47.44 43.14
C HIS A 177 44.81 46.58 43.01
N GLU A 178 44.90 45.49 43.78
CA GLU A 178 45.75 44.35 43.43
C GLU A 178 45.39 43.87 42.02
N ALA A 179 46.36 43.60 41.14
CA ALA A 179 46.06 43.10 39.80
C ALA A 179 45.50 41.66 39.87
N PRO A 180 44.57 41.25 38.99
CA PRO A 180 44.18 39.85 38.87
C PRO A 180 45.38 39.02 38.40
N MET A 181 45.68 37.92 39.10
CA MET A 181 46.89 37.10 38.86
C MET A 181 46.60 35.77 38.19
N GLY A 182 45.36 35.26 38.27
CA GLY A 182 44.98 33.99 37.68
C GLY A 182 43.53 33.99 37.21
N LEU A 183 43.30 33.37 36.05
CA LEU A 183 41.98 33.17 35.46
C LEU A 183 41.97 31.83 34.71
N GLY A 184 41.02 30.95 35.01
CA GLY A 184 40.81 29.70 34.28
C GLY A 184 39.42 29.12 34.47
N TYR A 185 38.94 28.34 33.50
CA TYR A 185 37.60 27.74 33.51
C TYR A 185 37.58 26.24 33.86
N GLY A 186 38.65 25.74 34.51
CA GLY A 186 38.84 24.31 34.81
C GLY A 186 39.24 23.45 33.61
N GLY A 187 38.86 23.85 32.39
CA GLY A 187 39.30 23.28 31.12
C GLY A 187 39.50 24.37 30.06
N ASN A 188 40.22 24.05 28.98
CA ASN A 188 40.45 24.95 27.85
C ASN A 188 39.70 24.54 26.58
N ARG A 189 38.98 23.41 26.58
CA ARG A 189 38.23 22.90 25.44
C ARG A 189 36.88 22.34 25.88
N PHE A 190 35.81 22.86 25.30
CA PHE A 190 34.42 22.48 25.54
C PHE A 190 33.79 22.00 24.23
N ILE A 191 33.37 20.73 24.20
CA ILE A 191 32.60 20.15 23.09
C ILE A 191 31.18 20.02 23.61
N LEU A 192 30.29 20.83 23.08
CA LEU A 192 28.90 20.97 23.50
C LEU A 192 27.99 20.46 22.38
N SER A 193 26.80 20.00 22.72
CA SER A 193 25.73 19.74 21.76
C SER A 193 24.71 20.89 21.80
N ILE A 194 23.98 21.11 20.70
CA ILE A 194 22.85 22.05 20.70
C ILE A 194 21.88 21.68 21.85
N GLY A 195 21.46 22.67 22.63
CA GLY A 195 20.52 22.49 23.73
C GLY A 195 21.14 22.03 25.07
N ASP A 196 22.43 21.71 25.12
CA ASP A 196 23.11 21.41 26.41
C ASP A 196 22.96 22.60 27.36
N ASP A 197 22.54 22.37 28.61
CA ASP A 197 22.54 23.43 29.64
C ASP A 197 23.94 23.58 30.22
N VAL A 198 24.62 24.67 29.85
CA VAL A 198 26.01 24.92 30.19
C VAL A 198 26.09 25.89 31.36
N GLN A 199 26.90 25.53 32.35
CA GLN A 199 27.29 26.43 33.44
C GLN A 199 28.76 26.21 33.81
N VAL A 200 29.65 27.09 33.33
CA VAL A 200 31.08 27.04 33.62
C VAL A 200 31.48 28.28 34.41
N VAL A 201 31.93 28.07 35.65
CA VAL A 201 32.33 29.16 36.56
C VAL A 201 33.85 29.30 36.55
N PRO A 202 34.40 30.53 36.40
CA PRO A 202 35.84 30.73 36.41
C PRO A 202 36.44 30.59 37.81
N ILE A 203 37.69 30.18 37.86
CA ILE A 203 38.57 30.20 39.02
C ILE A 203 39.51 31.41 38.87
N THR A 204 39.49 32.30 39.85
CA THR A 204 40.24 33.58 39.82
C THR A 204 41.12 33.74 41.05
N THR A 205 42.32 34.31 40.88
CA THR A 205 43.25 34.65 41.97
C THR A 205 43.81 36.06 41.82
N GLY A 206 44.38 36.63 42.89
CA GLY A 206 44.82 38.02 42.96
C GLY A 206 43.68 38.96 43.33
N GLY A 207 43.74 40.20 42.84
CA GLY A 207 42.75 41.21 43.19
C GLY A 207 41.34 40.97 42.65
N ARG A 208 40.37 41.59 43.34
CA ARG A 208 38.95 41.52 42.97
C ARG A 208 38.72 42.05 41.54
N ILE A 209 38.01 41.27 40.74
CA ILE A 209 37.63 41.62 39.36
C ILE A 209 36.42 42.55 39.37
N VAL A 210 36.43 43.55 38.48
CA VAL A 210 35.39 44.59 38.36
C VAL A 210 34.60 44.44 37.06
N SER A 211 35.22 43.97 35.99
CA SER A 211 34.55 43.80 34.69
C SER A 211 35.05 42.58 33.92
N TRP A 212 34.17 42.03 33.09
CA TRP A 212 34.42 40.85 32.26
C TRP A 212 34.15 41.14 30.78
N SER A 213 34.95 40.58 29.89
CA SER A 213 34.71 40.66 28.44
C SER A 213 35.14 39.37 27.74
N VAL A 214 34.56 39.08 26.58
CA VAL A 214 34.91 37.92 25.75
C VAL A 214 34.95 38.32 24.28
N GLU A 215 35.99 37.91 23.57
CA GLU A 215 36.14 38.14 22.12
C GLU A 215 36.75 36.92 21.40
N PRO A 216 36.17 36.47 20.26
CA PRO A 216 34.89 36.87 19.69
C PRO A 216 33.69 36.47 20.58
N PRO A 217 32.47 37.00 20.32
CA PRO A 217 31.26 36.62 21.07
C PRO A 217 31.07 35.10 21.17
N LEU A 218 30.51 34.63 22.28
CA LEU A 218 30.18 33.22 22.49
C LEU A 218 29.12 32.73 21.48
N PRO A 219 29.01 31.40 21.24
CA PRO A 219 27.98 30.84 20.37
C PRO A 219 26.56 31.27 20.78
N ASP A 220 25.64 31.41 19.82
CA ASP A 220 24.27 31.84 20.09
C ASP A 220 23.60 30.97 21.15
N GLY A 221 23.09 31.61 22.21
CA GLY A 221 22.48 30.95 23.37
C GLY A 221 23.42 30.77 24.58
N LEU A 222 24.73 30.97 24.41
CA LEU A 222 25.69 31.11 25.51
C LEU A 222 25.98 32.59 25.83
N GLN A 223 26.14 32.90 27.11
CA GLN A 223 26.38 34.25 27.60
C GLN A 223 27.45 34.28 28.68
N LEU A 224 28.28 35.32 28.68
CA LEU A 224 29.22 35.61 29.77
C LEU A 224 28.53 36.50 30.82
N LEU A 225 28.27 35.96 32.00
CA LEU A 225 27.67 36.72 33.09
C LEU A 225 28.67 37.71 33.68
N GLN A 226 28.32 38.99 33.63
CA GLN A 226 29.14 40.08 34.16
C GLN A 226 29.31 40.05 35.68
N ALA A 227 28.42 39.37 36.40
CA ALA A 227 28.45 39.31 37.86
C ALA A 227 29.61 38.46 38.40
N ASP A 228 29.93 37.34 37.74
CA ASP A 228 30.88 36.34 38.23
C ASP A 228 31.84 35.81 37.15
N GLY A 229 31.69 36.24 35.90
CA GLY A 229 32.47 35.76 34.76
C GLY A 229 32.08 34.37 34.28
N SER A 230 30.98 33.78 34.75
CA SER A 230 30.57 32.45 34.31
C SER A 230 30.01 32.45 32.87
N ILE A 231 30.29 31.37 32.14
CA ILE A 231 29.69 31.10 30.82
C ILE A 231 28.45 30.25 31.05
N ARG A 232 27.27 30.77 30.71
CA ARG A 232 25.99 30.08 30.94
C ARG A 232 25.04 30.12 29.74
N GLY A 233 24.11 29.16 29.71
CA GLY A 233 23.03 29.09 28.72
C GLY A 233 23.08 27.81 27.90
N SER A 234 22.30 27.76 26.81
CA SER A 234 22.25 26.59 25.93
C SER A 234 22.52 26.99 24.50
N PRO A 235 23.55 26.43 23.84
CA PRO A 235 23.87 26.80 22.48
C PRO A 235 22.77 26.35 21.52
N THR A 236 22.47 27.18 20.52
CA THR A 236 21.35 26.98 19.59
C THR A 236 21.78 26.74 18.15
N THR A 237 23.07 26.97 17.85
CA THR A 237 23.63 26.85 16.50
C THR A 237 24.92 26.05 16.52
N VAL A 238 25.12 25.19 15.53
CA VAL A 238 26.38 24.46 15.32
C VAL A 238 27.52 25.45 15.10
N GLN A 239 28.67 25.18 15.72
CA GLN A 239 29.87 25.99 15.59
C GLN A 239 31.11 25.09 15.59
N SER A 240 31.99 25.27 14.61
CA SER A 240 33.32 24.64 14.62
C SER A 240 34.14 25.12 15.82
N LEU A 241 35.14 24.33 16.23
CA LEU A 241 36.01 24.66 17.36
C LEU A 241 36.65 26.05 17.22
N THR A 242 36.20 27.01 18.03
CA THR A 242 36.61 28.42 17.95
C THR A 242 37.17 28.86 19.30
N PRO A 243 38.33 29.54 19.33
CA PRO A 243 38.86 30.13 20.56
C PRO A 243 38.10 31.42 20.92
N HIS A 244 37.66 31.53 22.17
CA HIS A 244 37.08 32.73 22.77
C HIS A 244 37.98 33.21 23.89
N ARG A 245 38.47 34.45 23.80
CA ARG A 245 39.37 35.05 24.78
C ARG A 245 38.56 35.78 25.84
N VAL A 246 38.51 35.24 27.05
CA VAL A 246 37.84 35.89 28.19
C VAL A 246 38.84 36.73 28.96
N THR A 247 38.51 38.00 29.23
CA THR A 247 39.35 38.96 29.95
C THR A 247 38.65 39.46 31.21
N ALA A 248 39.35 39.35 32.34
CA ALA A 248 38.95 39.87 33.63
C ALA A 248 39.80 41.11 33.98
N THR A 249 39.17 42.19 34.41
CA THR A 249 39.85 43.50 34.61
C THR A 249 39.46 44.17 35.93
N ASN A 250 40.42 44.86 36.54
CA ASN A 250 40.21 45.88 37.58
C ASN A 250 41.18 47.06 37.36
N THR A 251 41.25 48.02 38.30
CA THR A 251 42.12 49.20 38.10
C THR A 251 43.61 48.92 38.28
N GLY A 252 44.00 47.77 38.85
CA GLY A 252 45.39 47.32 38.96
C GLY A 252 45.90 46.59 37.73
N GLY A 253 45.00 46.07 36.88
CA GLY A 253 45.37 45.40 35.65
C GLY A 253 44.29 44.49 35.07
N SER A 254 44.68 43.69 34.07
CA SER A 254 43.81 42.72 33.42
C SER A 254 44.53 41.41 33.14
N ILE A 255 43.81 40.30 33.18
CA ILE A 255 44.28 38.97 32.76
C ILE A 255 43.30 38.37 31.76
N SER A 256 43.80 37.59 30.80
CA SER A 256 42.96 36.87 29.83
C SER A 256 43.29 35.38 29.79
N VAL A 257 42.31 34.56 29.43
CA VAL A 257 42.48 33.14 29.09
C VAL A 257 41.64 32.79 27.85
N ASP A 258 42.14 31.89 27.02
CA ASP A 258 41.39 31.37 25.88
C ASP A 258 40.64 30.09 26.26
N VAL A 259 39.35 30.04 25.91
CA VAL A 259 38.52 28.84 25.97
C VAL A 259 38.10 28.44 24.55
N LEU A 260 38.36 27.20 24.15
CA LEU A 260 37.94 26.69 22.85
C LEU A 260 36.56 26.05 22.97
N ILE A 261 35.60 26.51 22.18
CA ILE A 261 34.22 25.99 22.19
C ILE A 261 33.88 25.46 20.80
N SER A 262 33.35 24.24 20.73
CA SER A 262 32.68 23.70 19.54
C SER A 262 31.28 23.25 19.94
N VAL A 263 30.29 23.60 19.12
CA VAL A 263 28.90 23.13 19.28
C VAL A 263 28.63 22.15 18.13
N VAL A 264 28.31 20.91 18.46
CA VAL A 264 27.89 19.87 17.52
C VAL A 264 26.37 19.71 17.57
N ASP A 265 25.81 19.17 16.51
CA ASP A 265 24.40 18.82 16.45
C ASP A 265 24.15 17.46 17.12
N ILE A 266 22.92 17.23 17.58
CA ILE A 266 22.52 15.96 18.18
C ILE A 266 22.20 15.00 17.03
N PRO A 267 22.80 13.79 16.94
CA PRO A 267 22.45 12.86 15.87
C PRO A 267 20.98 12.41 15.96
N VAL A 268 20.36 12.17 14.80
CA VAL A 268 19.07 11.49 14.72
C VAL A 268 19.21 10.05 15.24
N SER A 269 18.20 9.54 15.96
CA SER A 269 18.19 8.21 16.56
C SER A 269 16.78 7.60 16.55
N ASN A 270 16.67 6.28 16.75
CA ASN A 270 15.40 5.53 16.82
C ASN A 270 14.41 5.84 15.68
N LEU A 271 14.90 5.85 14.43
CA LEU A 271 14.05 6.01 13.26
C LEU A 271 13.21 4.73 13.04
N ILE A 272 11.89 4.84 13.09
CA ILE A 272 10.96 3.69 13.04
C ILE A 272 9.74 4.03 12.18
N TYR A 273 9.35 3.10 11.30
CA TYR A 273 8.03 3.04 10.69
C TYR A 273 7.16 2.04 11.44
N THR A 274 5.88 2.34 11.61
CA THR A 274 4.93 1.40 12.23
C THR A 274 3.61 1.44 11.47
N PRO A 275 3.23 0.36 10.77
CA PRO A 275 4.03 -0.84 10.46
C PRO A 275 5.32 -0.57 9.66
N ASP A 276 6.31 -1.45 9.77
CA ASP A 276 7.55 -1.47 8.97
C ASP A 276 7.48 -2.41 7.75
N GLU A 277 6.43 -3.22 7.65
CA GLU A 277 6.12 -4.08 6.52
C GLU A 277 4.65 -3.98 6.09
N TYR A 278 4.41 -4.05 4.79
CA TYR A 278 3.09 -3.99 4.17
C TYR A 278 2.93 -5.12 3.15
N ASP A 279 2.01 -6.05 3.40
CA ASP A 279 1.53 -7.04 2.43
C ASP A 279 0.22 -6.52 1.84
N LEU A 280 0.29 -6.03 0.61
CA LEU A 280 -0.77 -5.30 -0.08
C LEU A 280 -1.35 -6.12 -1.22
N THR A 281 -2.58 -5.78 -1.60
CA THR A 281 -3.19 -6.18 -2.86
C THR A 281 -3.22 -5.01 -3.84
N ILE A 282 -3.28 -5.30 -5.15
CA ILE A 282 -3.42 -4.26 -6.19
C ILE A 282 -4.65 -3.38 -5.87
N GLY A 283 -4.44 -2.07 -5.82
CA GLY A 283 -5.45 -1.07 -5.47
C GLY A 283 -5.43 -0.62 -4.00
N ASP A 284 -4.70 -1.30 -3.11
CA ASP A 284 -4.54 -0.86 -1.72
C ASP A 284 -3.73 0.43 -1.62
N GLU A 285 -4.11 1.30 -0.68
CA GLU A 285 -3.45 2.58 -0.42
C GLU A 285 -2.79 2.58 0.95
N ILE A 286 -1.60 3.20 1.04
CA ILE A 286 -0.90 3.40 2.31
C ILE A 286 -0.53 4.87 2.49
N THR A 287 -0.43 5.31 3.75
CA THR A 287 0.21 6.55 4.15
C THR A 287 0.84 6.35 5.52
N VAL A 288 2.16 6.40 5.59
CA VAL A 288 2.91 6.11 6.81
C VAL A 288 4.00 7.15 7.01
N THR A 289 4.06 7.71 8.22
CA THR A 289 5.05 8.72 8.60
C THR A 289 5.98 8.13 9.66
N PRO A 290 7.31 8.30 9.52
CA PRO A 290 8.25 7.77 10.48
C PRO A 290 8.20 8.51 11.83
N THR A 291 8.60 7.81 12.87
CA THR A 291 8.91 8.40 14.19
C THR A 291 10.42 8.35 14.42
N HIS A 292 10.97 9.36 15.11
CA HIS A 292 12.41 9.45 15.42
C HIS A 292 12.63 10.20 16.74
N SER A 293 13.82 10.08 17.31
CA SER A 293 14.28 10.79 18.51
C SER A 293 15.68 11.39 18.33
N GLY A 294 16.14 12.20 19.29
CA GLY A 294 17.45 12.87 19.19
C GLY A 294 17.34 14.19 18.43
N GLY A 295 18.23 14.43 17.48
CA GLY A 295 18.21 15.64 16.66
C GLY A 295 17.09 15.66 15.61
N ILE A 296 16.83 16.84 15.06
CA ILE A 296 15.86 17.07 13.99
C ILE A 296 16.55 16.77 12.65
N PRO A 297 15.97 15.91 11.79
CA PRO A 297 16.52 15.65 10.46
C PRO A 297 16.45 16.87 9.54
N ASP A 298 17.53 17.14 8.80
CA ASP A 298 17.61 18.17 7.76
C ASP A 298 17.28 17.62 6.36
N SER A 299 17.45 16.30 6.17
CA SER A 299 17.18 15.63 4.90
C SER A 299 16.73 14.19 5.09
N TRP A 300 15.88 13.73 4.17
CA TRP A 300 15.33 12.39 4.12
C TRP A 300 15.66 11.72 2.78
N GLN A 301 16.01 10.44 2.81
CA GLN A 301 16.37 9.66 1.62
C GLN A 301 15.83 8.24 1.71
N VAL A 302 15.56 7.61 0.57
CA VAL A 302 15.14 6.20 0.46
C VAL A 302 15.93 5.53 -0.67
N GLU A 303 16.38 4.29 -0.45
CA GLU A 303 17.07 3.48 -1.47
C GLU A 303 16.72 1.99 -1.31
N PRO A 304 16.41 1.25 -2.40
CA PRO A 304 16.21 1.75 -3.77
C PRO A 304 14.96 2.65 -3.90
N GLU A 305 14.69 3.18 -5.10
CA GLU A 305 13.45 3.91 -5.37
C GLU A 305 12.23 3.02 -5.09
N LEU A 306 11.16 3.62 -4.55
CA LEU A 306 9.91 2.92 -4.28
C LEU A 306 9.26 2.42 -5.58
N PRO A 307 8.46 1.34 -5.53
CA PRO A 307 7.75 0.84 -6.70
C PRO A 307 6.79 1.91 -7.27
N PRO A 308 6.46 1.85 -8.57
CA PRO A 308 5.45 2.73 -9.15
C PRO A 308 4.15 2.75 -8.34
N GLY A 309 3.54 3.92 -8.24
CA GLY A 309 2.34 4.14 -7.42
C GLY A 309 2.62 4.62 -5.99
N PHE A 310 3.84 4.41 -5.46
CA PHE A 310 4.27 4.98 -4.18
C PHE A 310 5.17 6.19 -4.34
N THR A 311 5.09 7.10 -3.38
CA THR A 311 5.85 8.34 -3.32
C THR A 311 6.49 8.49 -1.95
N PHE A 312 7.70 9.05 -1.94
CA PHE A 312 8.45 9.37 -0.73
C PHE A 312 8.59 10.89 -0.61
N ASP A 313 8.10 11.45 0.50
CA ASP A 313 8.26 12.86 0.80
C ASP A 313 9.65 13.11 1.41
N SER A 314 10.54 13.71 0.61
CA SER A 314 11.92 14.03 1.01
C SER A 314 12.04 15.11 2.10
N THR A 315 10.92 15.72 2.54
CA THR A 315 10.91 16.76 3.57
C THR A 315 10.62 16.23 4.98
N ASN A 316 9.84 15.16 5.10
CA ASN A 316 9.40 14.61 6.39
C ASN A 316 9.51 13.07 6.47
N GLY A 317 9.92 12.41 5.39
CA GLY A 317 10.04 10.97 5.30
C GLY A 317 8.72 10.23 5.14
N THR A 318 7.58 10.87 4.89
CA THR A 318 6.32 10.14 4.72
C THR A 318 6.34 9.31 3.43
N ILE A 319 5.91 8.04 3.51
CA ILE A 319 5.67 7.17 2.36
C ILE A 319 4.15 7.10 2.12
N SER A 320 3.70 7.40 0.90
CA SER A 320 2.27 7.33 0.56
C SER A 320 2.03 6.96 -0.90
N GLY A 321 0.90 6.32 -1.19
CA GLY A 321 0.52 5.97 -2.55
C GLY A 321 -0.36 4.73 -2.63
N THR A 322 -0.55 4.25 -3.85
CA THR A 322 -1.42 3.12 -4.19
C THR A 322 -0.61 2.01 -4.85
N ALA A 323 -0.86 0.76 -4.49
CA ALA A 323 -0.26 -0.40 -5.13
C ALA A 323 -0.79 -0.58 -6.55
N THR A 324 0.02 -0.32 -7.59
CA THR A 324 -0.41 -0.43 -9.00
C THR A 324 0.17 -1.62 -9.75
N ASP A 325 1.37 -2.06 -9.38
CA ASP A 325 2.09 -3.14 -10.06
C ASP A 325 2.36 -4.32 -9.12
N LEU A 326 2.36 -5.53 -9.68
CA LEU A 326 2.61 -6.75 -8.91
C LEU A 326 4.05 -6.81 -8.41
N GLN A 327 4.20 -7.21 -7.14
CA GLN A 327 5.49 -7.41 -6.48
C GLN A 327 5.37 -8.58 -5.49
N VAL A 328 5.41 -9.79 -6.04
CA VAL A 328 5.10 -11.03 -5.32
C VAL A 328 6.10 -11.32 -4.20
N ASP A 329 7.36 -10.93 -4.41
CA ASP A 329 8.44 -11.05 -3.42
C ASP A 329 8.58 -9.77 -2.58
N TRP A 330 8.97 -9.94 -1.32
CA TRP A 330 9.27 -8.82 -0.43
C TRP A 330 10.43 -7.98 -0.96
N SER A 331 10.17 -6.70 -1.25
CA SER A 331 11.23 -5.72 -1.51
C SER A 331 11.52 -4.90 -0.26
N SER A 332 12.81 -4.72 0.04
CA SER A 332 13.27 -3.97 1.20
C SER A 332 13.89 -2.65 0.78
N PHE A 333 13.45 -1.58 1.42
CA PHE A 333 13.92 -0.21 1.21
C PHE A 333 14.59 0.26 2.49
N THR A 334 15.72 0.96 2.38
CA THR A 334 16.36 1.61 3.51
C THR A 334 16.00 3.08 3.47
N ILE A 335 15.52 3.61 4.60
CA ILE A 335 15.20 5.03 4.75
C ILE A 335 16.23 5.64 5.68
N TRP A 336 16.74 6.81 5.31
CA TRP A 336 17.65 7.60 6.13
C TRP A 336 17.03 8.92 6.53
N ALA A 337 17.34 9.33 7.76
CA ALA A 337 17.09 10.65 8.31
C ALA A 337 18.44 11.22 8.76
N ASN A 338 18.87 12.32 8.12
CA ASN A 338 20.22 12.86 8.26
C ASN A 338 20.20 14.29 8.78
N ASN A 339 21.12 14.61 9.68
CA ASN A 339 21.50 15.98 10.05
C ASN A 339 23.03 16.10 10.19
N THR A 340 23.51 17.27 10.59
CA THR A 340 24.96 17.51 10.71
C THR A 340 25.63 16.74 11.86
N GLY A 341 24.84 16.22 12.81
CA GLY A 341 25.29 15.42 13.95
C GLY A 341 25.43 13.93 13.62
N GLY A 342 24.68 13.43 12.63
CA GLY A 342 24.73 12.05 12.16
C GLY A 342 23.49 11.62 11.39
N SER A 343 23.39 10.32 11.14
CA SER A 343 22.28 9.71 10.40
C SER A 343 21.66 8.54 11.17
N ALA A 344 20.34 8.44 11.15
CA ALA A 344 19.62 7.21 11.50
C ALA A 344 19.10 6.54 10.23
N SER A 345 18.99 5.21 10.24
CA SER A 345 18.37 4.46 9.15
C SER A 345 17.48 3.34 9.67
N THR A 346 16.50 2.96 8.86
CA THR A 346 15.58 1.84 9.14
C THR A 346 15.16 1.15 7.84
N SER A 347 14.69 -0.10 7.94
CA SER A 347 14.18 -0.84 6.80
C SER A 347 12.66 -0.76 6.72
N PHE A 348 12.14 -0.65 5.50
CA PHE A 348 10.72 -0.72 5.18
C PHE A 348 10.51 -1.78 4.11
N ARG A 349 9.46 -2.60 4.22
CA ARG A 349 9.21 -3.69 3.28
C ARG A 349 7.83 -3.62 2.66
N ILE A 350 7.75 -3.91 1.37
CA ILE A 350 6.49 -3.98 0.62
C ILE A 350 6.43 -5.30 -0.14
N ARG A 351 5.26 -5.94 -0.12
CA ARG A 351 4.84 -7.02 -0.99
C ARG A 351 3.49 -6.66 -1.59
N ILE A 352 3.28 -6.93 -2.88
CA ILE A 352 2.04 -6.60 -3.60
C ILE A 352 1.58 -7.82 -4.38
N THR A 353 0.42 -8.34 -4.02
CA THR A 353 -0.23 -9.50 -4.64
C THR A 353 -1.49 -9.09 -5.41
N SER A 354 -2.01 -9.98 -6.24
CA SER A 354 -3.33 -9.78 -6.86
C SER A 354 -4.44 -9.96 -5.83
N LEU A 355 -5.65 -9.52 -6.15
CA LEU A 355 -6.85 -9.98 -5.45
C LEU A 355 -7.11 -11.46 -5.80
N ALA A 356 -7.53 -12.25 -4.81
CA ALA A 356 -7.87 -13.65 -5.04
C ALA A 356 -9.05 -13.78 -6.03
N PRO A 357 -9.08 -14.81 -6.90
CA PRO A 357 -10.17 -14.98 -7.85
C PRO A 357 -11.52 -15.25 -7.16
N ASP A 358 -12.59 -14.58 -7.59
CA ASP A 358 -13.92 -14.68 -6.94
C ASP A 358 -15.13 -14.61 -7.88
N LEU A 359 -14.96 -14.18 -9.14
CA LEU A 359 -16.05 -13.98 -10.11
C LEU A 359 -15.88 -14.82 -11.39
N ILE A 360 -15.78 -16.13 -11.20
CA ILE A 360 -15.67 -17.13 -12.26
C ILE A 360 -16.95 -17.95 -12.35
N SER A 361 -17.43 -18.19 -13.57
CA SER A 361 -18.65 -18.95 -13.81
C SER A 361 -18.66 -19.63 -15.18
N TRP A 362 -19.43 -20.72 -15.30
CA TRP A 362 -19.81 -21.35 -16.55
C TRP A 362 -21.31 -21.16 -16.83
N ALA A 363 -21.74 -21.37 -18.08
CA ALA A 363 -23.14 -21.23 -18.47
C ALA A 363 -24.06 -22.28 -17.80
N GLN A 364 -23.51 -23.47 -17.56
CA GLN A 364 -24.17 -24.61 -16.91
C GLN A 364 -23.21 -25.25 -15.92
N THR A 365 -23.75 -26.04 -14.99
CA THR A 365 -23.00 -26.84 -14.02
C THR A 365 -22.87 -28.31 -14.41
N GLU A 366 -23.61 -28.75 -15.43
CA GLU A 366 -23.66 -30.13 -15.91
C GLU A 366 -23.56 -30.11 -17.44
N TYR A 367 -22.69 -30.95 -18.01
CA TYR A 367 -22.45 -31.02 -19.45
C TYR A 367 -22.50 -32.46 -19.94
N ALA A 368 -23.47 -32.76 -20.80
CA ALA A 368 -23.50 -34.00 -21.58
C ALA A 368 -22.86 -33.79 -22.95
N LEU A 369 -21.80 -34.54 -23.22
CA LEU A 369 -21.01 -34.47 -24.45
C LEU A 369 -21.15 -35.76 -25.25
N ALA A 370 -21.00 -35.69 -26.57
CA ALA A 370 -20.98 -36.85 -27.45
C ALA A 370 -19.54 -37.29 -27.70
N SER A 371 -19.28 -38.59 -27.63
CA SER A 371 -18.03 -39.20 -28.09
C SER A 371 -17.81 -38.89 -29.58
N ASN A 372 -16.56 -38.65 -29.96
CA ASN A 372 -16.12 -38.30 -31.31
C ASN A 372 -16.70 -36.99 -31.87
N GLU A 373 -17.22 -36.09 -31.02
CA GLU A 373 -17.69 -34.77 -31.43
C GLU A 373 -16.95 -33.63 -30.74
N SER A 374 -16.69 -32.55 -31.47
CA SER A 374 -16.01 -31.38 -30.90
C SER A 374 -16.89 -30.68 -29.86
N ALA A 375 -16.34 -30.49 -28.66
CA ALA A 375 -16.98 -29.79 -27.55
C ALA A 375 -16.20 -28.51 -27.18
N PHE A 376 -16.93 -27.49 -26.73
CA PHE A 376 -16.35 -26.25 -26.21
C PHE A 376 -17.19 -25.76 -25.02
N ILE A 377 -16.60 -25.74 -23.83
CA ILE A 377 -17.19 -25.27 -22.58
C ILE A 377 -16.49 -23.98 -22.19
N ALA A 378 -17.15 -22.85 -22.46
CA ALA A 378 -16.61 -21.52 -22.21
C ALA A 378 -16.66 -21.16 -20.72
N VAL A 379 -15.54 -20.68 -20.18
CA VAL A 379 -15.50 -20.03 -18.86
C VAL A 379 -15.69 -18.52 -19.00
N THR A 380 -16.38 -17.91 -18.04
CA THR A 380 -16.47 -16.45 -17.91
C THR A 380 -15.72 -16.04 -16.65
N ASN A 381 -14.74 -15.14 -16.76
CA ASN A 381 -14.06 -14.51 -15.63
C ASN A 381 -14.28 -12.99 -15.67
N ASN A 382 -15.03 -12.48 -14.69
CA ASN A 382 -15.24 -11.05 -14.48
C ASN A 382 -14.46 -10.50 -13.26
N GLY A 383 -13.63 -11.35 -12.63
CA GLY A 383 -12.84 -11.03 -11.47
C GLY A 383 -11.39 -10.66 -11.82
N PRO A 384 -10.47 -10.80 -10.85
CA PRO A 384 -9.04 -10.60 -11.07
C PRO A 384 -8.48 -11.51 -12.18
N ALA A 385 -7.31 -11.12 -12.72
CA ALA A 385 -6.60 -11.94 -13.69
C ALA A 385 -6.16 -13.28 -13.07
N ILE A 386 -6.16 -14.33 -13.89
CA ILE A 386 -5.80 -15.71 -13.51
C ILE A 386 -4.46 -16.05 -14.14
N ASP A 387 -3.55 -16.59 -13.33
CA ASP A 387 -2.19 -16.96 -13.75
C ASP A 387 -2.14 -18.41 -14.26
N SER A 388 -2.89 -19.32 -13.61
CA SER A 388 -3.02 -20.70 -14.07
C SER A 388 -4.40 -21.31 -13.79
N TRP A 389 -4.73 -22.30 -14.62
CA TRP A 389 -5.92 -23.14 -14.47
C TRP A 389 -5.50 -24.59 -14.30
N GLU A 390 -6.10 -25.27 -13.34
CA GLU A 390 -5.88 -26.69 -13.08
C GLU A 390 -7.23 -27.40 -12.94
N ILE A 391 -7.28 -28.71 -13.21
CA ILE A 391 -8.51 -29.49 -13.16
C ILE A 391 -8.24 -30.86 -12.55
N GLU A 392 -9.13 -31.31 -11.65
CA GLU A 392 -9.07 -32.63 -11.02
C GLU A 392 -10.48 -33.24 -10.91
N PRO A 393 -10.69 -34.52 -11.29
CA PRO A 393 -9.72 -35.45 -11.88
C PRO A 393 -9.30 -35.04 -13.29
N ALA A 394 -8.38 -35.80 -13.90
CA ALA A 394 -7.96 -35.55 -15.28
C ALA A 394 -9.16 -35.68 -16.24
N LEU A 395 -9.26 -34.75 -17.19
CA LEU A 395 -10.28 -34.79 -18.24
C LEU A 395 -10.18 -36.08 -19.06
N PRO A 396 -11.32 -36.57 -19.60
CA PRO A 396 -11.31 -37.74 -20.48
C PRO A 396 -10.47 -37.47 -21.74
N ASP A 397 -9.93 -38.55 -22.32
CA ASP A 397 -9.05 -38.47 -23.48
C ASP A 397 -9.68 -37.66 -24.61
N GLY A 398 -8.93 -36.68 -25.12
CA GLY A 398 -9.35 -35.80 -26.20
C GLY A 398 -9.94 -34.46 -25.75
N LEU A 399 -10.24 -34.26 -24.46
CA LEU A 399 -10.56 -32.96 -23.87
C LEU A 399 -9.34 -32.34 -23.18
N VAL A 400 -9.20 -31.02 -23.28
CA VAL A 400 -8.14 -30.25 -22.61
C VAL A 400 -8.70 -28.95 -22.05
N ILE A 401 -8.15 -28.53 -20.90
CA ILE A 401 -8.34 -27.15 -20.41
C ILE A 401 -7.29 -26.25 -21.06
N ILE A 402 -7.73 -25.18 -21.70
CA ILE A 402 -6.84 -24.22 -22.39
C ILE A 402 -6.48 -23.05 -21.47
N ALA A 403 -5.51 -22.24 -21.87
CA ALA A 403 -4.91 -21.19 -21.04
C ALA A 403 -5.91 -20.14 -20.49
N ASN A 404 -7.07 -19.96 -21.13
CA ASN A 404 -8.10 -19.05 -20.65
C ASN A 404 -9.09 -19.68 -19.64
N GLY A 405 -8.93 -20.98 -19.32
CA GLY A 405 -9.79 -21.75 -18.42
C GLY A 405 -10.99 -22.44 -19.07
N SER A 406 -11.19 -22.28 -20.38
CA SER A 406 -12.22 -23.02 -21.12
C SER A 406 -11.78 -24.46 -21.37
N ILE A 407 -12.72 -25.38 -21.55
CA ILE A 407 -12.45 -26.77 -21.93
C ILE A 407 -12.82 -26.95 -23.39
N GLU A 408 -11.92 -27.52 -24.19
CA GLU A 408 -12.17 -27.81 -25.60
C GLU A 408 -11.58 -29.17 -26.01
N GLY A 409 -12.07 -29.71 -27.12
CA GLY A 409 -11.52 -30.92 -27.70
C GLY A 409 -12.58 -31.85 -28.25
N THR A 410 -12.23 -33.13 -28.43
CA THR A 410 -13.11 -34.16 -28.98
C THR A 410 -12.92 -35.43 -28.14
N PRO A 411 -13.82 -35.73 -27.18
CA PRO A 411 -13.68 -36.89 -26.32
C PRO A 411 -13.78 -38.16 -27.16
N THR A 412 -13.02 -39.20 -26.82
CA THR A 412 -12.89 -40.41 -27.67
C THR A 412 -13.65 -41.63 -27.19
N HIS A 413 -14.14 -41.60 -25.95
CA HIS A 413 -14.88 -42.70 -25.33
C HIS A 413 -15.82 -42.16 -24.26
N ASN A 414 -16.81 -42.98 -23.87
CA ASN A 414 -17.76 -42.65 -22.83
C ASN A 414 -17.11 -42.61 -21.43
N ILE A 415 -17.66 -41.75 -20.58
CA ILE A 415 -17.41 -41.75 -19.14
C ILE A 415 -18.73 -41.54 -18.41
N ASP A 416 -18.84 -42.04 -17.20
CA ASP A 416 -19.98 -41.74 -16.33
C ASP A 416 -19.94 -40.28 -15.85
N TRP A 417 -21.06 -39.79 -15.35
CA TRP A 417 -21.17 -38.48 -14.72
C TRP A 417 -20.10 -38.31 -13.64
N THR A 418 -19.10 -37.49 -13.95
CA THR A 418 -17.94 -37.26 -13.10
C THR A 418 -17.90 -35.79 -12.70
N GLU A 419 -17.66 -35.54 -11.41
CA GLU A 419 -17.46 -34.19 -10.89
C GLU A 419 -16.00 -33.76 -11.08
N PHE A 420 -15.80 -32.61 -11.71
CA PHE A 420 -14.51 -31.99 -11.92
C PHE A 420 -14.42 -30.70 -11.11
N THR A 421 -13.36 -30.58 -10.31
CA THR A 421 -12.99 -29.33 -9.64
C THR A 421 -11.98 -28.59 -10.50
N ILE A 422 -12.34 -27.39 -10.95
CA ILE A 422 -11.49 -26.49 -11.72
C ILE A 422 -10.94 -25.42 -10.78
N TRP A 423 -9.63 -25.38 -10.65
CA TRP A 423 -8.91 -24.41 -9.85
C TRP A 423 -8.43 -23.26 -10.71
N ALA A 424 -8.78 -22.03 -10.30
CA ALA A 424 -8.23 -20.81 -10.86
C ALA A 424 -7.29 -20.19 -9.84
N ASN A 425 -6.03 -20.01 -10.24
CA ASN A 425 -4.95 -19.61 -9.35
C ASN A 425 -4.35 -18.27 -9.80
N ASN A 426 -4.09 -17.38 -8.85
CA ASN A 426 -3.24 -16.22 -9.05
C ASN A 426 -2.38 -15.93 -7.81
N THR A 427 -1.55 -14.90 -7.88
CA THR A 427 -0.68 -14.49 -6.75
C THR A 427 -1.41 -14.13 -5.45
N GLY A 428 -2.71 -13.82 -5.52
CA GLY A 428 -3.57 -13.52 -4.36
C GLY A 428 -4.21 -14.74 -3.71
N GLY A 429 -4.31 -15.86 -4.44
CA GLY A 429 -4.90 -17.10 -3.94
C GLY A 429 -5.48 -17.99 -5.03
N SER A 430 -6.31 -18.94 -4.61
CA SER A 430 -6.91 -19.98 -5.45
C SER A 430 -8.40 -20.12 -5.15
N VAL A 431 -9.21 -20.36 -6.17
CA VAL A 431 -10.62 -20.77 -6.02
C VAL A 431 -10.89 -22.04 -6.82
N GLY A 432 -11.58 -23.00 -6.20
CA GLY A 432 -12.02 -24.24 -6.84
C GLY A 432 -13.52 -24.19 -7.10
N LEU A 433 -13.93 -24.53 -8.32
CA LEU A 433 -15.33 -24.57 -8.74
C LEU A 433 -15.66 -25.90 -9.41
N ASN A 434 -16.87 -26.39 -9.18
CA ASN A 434 -17.26 -27.73 -9.59
C ASN A 434 -18.17 -27.71 -10.82
N ILE A 435 -17.88 -28.56 -11.79
CA ILE A 435 -18.77 -28.89 -12.90
C ILE A 435 -18.86 -30.40 -13.06
N TRP A 436 -19.98 -30.88 -13.58
CA TRP A 436 -20.18 -32.28 -13.91
C TRP A 436 -20.08 -32.48 -15.42
N ILE A 437 -19.34 -33.49 -15.86
CA ILE A 437 -19.23 -33.85 -17.27
C ILE A 437 -19.52 -35.34 -17.42
N VAL A 438 -20.31 -35.67 -18.42
CA VAL A 438 -20.51 -37.03 -18.94
C VAL A 438 -20.18 -37.05 -20.43
N VAL A 439 -19.66 -38.16 -20.91
CA VAL A 439 -19.50 -38.40 -22.36
C VAL A 439 -20.35 -39.60 -22.72
N HIS A 440 -21.33 -39.41 -23.60
CA HIS A 440 -22.15 -40.49 -24.15
C HIS A 440 -21.52 -41.02 -25.44
N ASP A 441 -21.40 -42.33 -25.54
CA ASP A 441 -21.02 -43.02 -26.77
C ASP A 441 -22.15 -43.98 -27.15
N LEU A 442 -23.13 -43.45 -27.89
CA LEU A 442 -24.34 -44.20 -28.24
C LEU A 442 -24.01 -45.44 -29.09
N ARG A 443 -22.90 -45.43 -29.84
CA ARG A 443 -22.45 -46.58 -30.62
C ARG A 443 -21.89 -47.67 -29.72
N ALA A 444 -21.11 -47.30 -28.70
CA ALA A 444 -20.65 -48.24 -27.68
C ALA A 444 -21.85 -48.83 -26.91
N ASP A 445 -22.82 -47.99 -26.52
CA ASP A 445 -24.05 -48.44 -25.84
C ASP A 445 -24.83 -49.47 -26.68
N GLN A 446 -25.03 -49.20 -27.99
CA GLN A 446 -25.66 -50.17 -28.90
C GLN A 446 -24.85 -51.47 -29.00
N SER A 447 -23.52 -51.38 -29.09
CA SER A 447 -22.68 -52.57 -29.16
C SER A 447 -22.76 -53.40 -27.88
N GLU A 448 -22.82 -52.78 -26.71
CA GLU A 448 -22.97 -53.46 -25.42
C GLU A 448 -24.31 -54.21 -25.35
N LEU A 449 -25.40 -53.52 -25.66
CA LEU A 449 -26.75 -54.06 -25.59
C LEU A 449 -27.01 -55.16 -26.64
N LEU A 450 -26.44 -55.04 -27.84
CA LEU A 450 -26.82 -55.87 -28.99
C LEU A 450 -25.78 -56.91 -29.41
N SER A 451 -24.54 -56.84 -28.91
CA SER A 451 -23.45 -57.70 -29.39
C SER A 451 -23.80 -59.20 -29.29
N GLY A 452 -23.82 -59.86 -30.45
CA GLY A 452 -24.03 -61.31 -30.56
C GLY A 452 -25.48 -61.77 -30.41
N LEU A 453 -26.44 -60.84 -30.41
CA LEU A 453 -27.85 -61.18 -30.48
C LEU A 453 -28.27 -61.48 -31.92
N ASP A 454 -29.16 -62.47 -32.06
CA ASP A 454 -29.87 -62.78 -33.32
C ASP A 454 -31.30 -62.22 -33.26
N ASP A 455 -32.06 -62.36 -34.36
CA ASP A 455 -33.48 -62.01 -34.43
C ASP A 455 -34.30 -62.67 -33.32
N ALA A 456 -35.30 -61.94 -32.81
CA ALA A 456 -36.24 -62.44 -31.81
C ALA A 456 -37.70 -62.30 -32.27
N ASP A 457 -38.53 -63.30 -31.98
CA ASP A 457 -39.99 -63.21 -32.10
C ASP A 457 -40.61 -63.27 -30.70
N TRP A 458 -41.14 -62.13 -30.24
CA TRP A 458 -41.73 -62.00 -28.90
C TRP A 458 -43.26 -62.00 -28.89
N GLY A 459 -43.89 -62.19 -30.06
CA GLY A 459 -45.34 -62.10 -30.23
C GLY A 459 -45.94 -60.72 -29.85
N GLY A 460 -47.24 -60.53 -30.11
CA GLY A 460 -47.91 -59.24 -29.82
C GLY A 460 -47.56 -58.15 -30.83
N TRP A 461 -48.53 -57.30 -31.17
CA TRP A 461 -48.30 -56.24 -32.16
C TRP A 461 -47.78 -55.00 -31.44
N SER A 462 -46.57 -54.56 -31.78
CA SER A 462 -45.91 -53.45 -31.13
C SER A 462 -46.44 -52.11 -31.61
N SER A 463 -46.15 -51.04 -30.88
CA SER A 463 -46.06 -49.70 -31.45
C SER A 463 -44.62 -49.37 -31.77
N LEU A 464 -44.43 -48.42 -32.68
CA LEU A 464 -43.09 -47.87 -32.90
C LEU A 464 -42.64 -47.08 -31.67
N ILE A 465 -41.36 -47.20 -31.31
CA ILE A 465 -40.71 -46.40 -30.27
C ILE A 465 -39.75 -45.44 -30.97
N LEU A 466 -40.16 -44.18 -31.11
CA LEU A 466 -39.43 -43.16 -31.84
C LEU A 466 -38.36 -42.52 -30.93
N PRO A 467 -37.05 -42.65 -31.24
CA PRO A 467 -35.97 -42.01 -30.48
C PRO A 467 -35.76 -40.55 -30.93
N ILE A 468 -36.65 -39.67 -30.49
CA ILE A 468 -36.72 -38.27 -30.93
C ILE A 468 -35.80 -37.32 -30.16
N GLY A 469 -35.25 -37.77 -29.02
CA GLY A 469 -34.32 -37.01 -28.19
C GLY A 469 -32.91 -36.95 -28.76
N LYS A 470 -32.12 -35.98 -28.29
CA LYS A 470 -30.70 -35.86 -28.69
C LYS A 470 -29.87 -37.08 -28.30
N TRP A 471 -30.13 -37.65 -27.13
CA TRP A 471 -29.37 -38.77 -26.55
C TRP A 471 -30.08 -40.12 -26.67
N SER A 472 -31.12 -40.19 -27.51
CA SER A 472 -31.86 -41.42 -27.79
C SER A 472 -31.38 -42.09 -29.06
N PHE A 473 -31.47 -43.42 -29.11
CA PHE A 473 -31.00 -44.24 -30.22
C PHE A 473 -31.83 -45.53 -30.37
N PRO A 474 -31.96 -46.07 -31.59
CA PRO A 474 -32.68 -47.30 -31.84
C PRO A 474 -31.88 -48.53 -31.41
N LEU A 475 -32.58 -49.59 -31.00
CA LEU A 475 -32.00 -50.86 -30.58
C LEU A 475 -32.53 -52.04 -31.37
N GLY A 476 -33.85 -52.13 -31.56
CA GLY A 476 -34.52 -53.23 -32.24
C GLY A 476 -35.47 -52.71 -33.31
N ARG A 477 -35.36 -53.28 -34.50
CA ARG A 477 -36.17 -52.91 -35.67
C ARG A 477 -37.04 -54.08 -36.08
N ASP A 478 -38.23 -53.81 -36.59
CA ASP A 478 -39.08 -54.89 -37.10
C ASP A 478 -38.75 -55.26 -38.56
N THR A 479 -39.45 -56.26 -39.10
CA THR A 479 -39.28 -56.69 -40.51
C THR A 479 -39.59 -55.61 -41.57
N THR A 480 -40.18 -54.49 -41.18
CA THR A 480 -40.40 -53.32 -42.04
C THR A 480 -39.35 -52.22 -41.83
N ASP A 481 -38.30 -52.52 -41.06
CA ASP A 481 -37.22 -51.60 -40.71
C ASP A 481 -37.67 -50.46 -39.76
N SER A 482 -38.82 -50.64 -39.10
CA SER A 482 -39.36 -49.64 -38.16
C SER A 482 -38.81 -49.87 -36.76
N THR A 483 -38.44 -48.79 -36.05
CA THR A 483 -37.89 -48.91 -34.68
C THR A 483 -38.99 -49.27 -33.69
N VAL A 484 -38.86 -50.44 -33.04
CA VAL A 484 -39.83 -50.97 -32.05
C VAL A 484 -39.22 -51.14 -30.66
N VAL A 485 -37.89 -51.00 -30.54
CA VAL A 485 -37.16 -50.90 -29.28
C VAL A 485 -36.13 -49.79 -29.39
N ALA A 486 -36.09 -48.89 -28.41
CA ALA A 486 -35.14 -47.78 -28.39
C ALA A 486 -34.67 -47.47 -26.96
N ALA A 487 -33.54 -46.77 -26.85
CA ALA A 487 -32.95 -46.35 -25.59
C ALA A 487 -32.66 -44.86 -25.58
N SER A 488 -32.48 -44.28 -24.39
CA SER A 488 -31.99 -42.91 -24.23
C SER A 488 -31.23 -42.75 -22.94
N HIS A 489 -30.21 -41.89 -22.96
CA HIS A 489 -29.72 -41.25 -21.73
C HIS A 489 -30.67 -40.10 -21.34
N VAL A 490 -31.03 -40.00 -20.06
CA VAL A 490 -32.01 -39.02 -19.55
C VAL A 490 -31.46 -38.37 -18.30
N GLY A 491 -30.93 -37.15 -18.42
CA GLY A 491 -30.21 -36.49 -17.33
C GLY A 491 -29.03 -37.34 -16.86
N ARG A 492 -29.08 -37.79 -15.60
CA ARG A 492 -28.08 -38.72 -15.04
C ARG A 492 -28.42 -40.20 -15.22
N GLY A 493 -29.66 -40.51 -15.54
CA GLY A 493 -30.18 -41.86 -15.69
C GLY A 493 -30.29 -42.32 -17.13
N LYS A 494 -30.96 -43.46 -17.32
CA LYS A 494 -31.12 -44.13 -18.61
C LYS A 494 -32.52 -44.70 -18.76
N MET A 495 -33.00 -44.79 -20.00
CA MET A 495 -34.29 -45.38 -20.31
C MET A 495 -34.22 -46.36 -21.48
N ILE A 496 -34.98 -47.44 -21.41
CA ILE A 496 -35.31 -48.30 -22.55
C ILE A 496 -36.83 -48.35 -22.73
N GLY A 497 -37.28 -48.15 -23.97
CA GLY A 497 -38.68 -48.25 -24.38
C GLY A 497 -38.89 -49.44 -25.31
N LEU A 498 -39.88 -50.28 -25.01
CA LEU A 498 -40.30 -51.42 -25.82
C LEU A 498 -41.71 -51.20 -26.36
N GLY A 499 -41.92 -51.56 -27.64
CA GLY A 499 -43.20 -51.34 -28.33
C GLY A 499 -44.40 -52.12 -27.79
N HIS A 500 -44.21 -53.03 -26.83
CA HIS A 500 -45.26 -53.81 -26.21
C HIS A 500 -44.92 -54.14 -24.75
N GLU A 501 -45.90 -54.12 -23.86
CA GLU A 501 -45.73 -54.30 -22.41
C GLU A 501 -45.22 -55.70 -22.05
N SER A 502 -45.69 -56.72 -22.77
CA SER A 502 -45.22 -58.10 -22.55
C SER A 502 -43.76 -58.31 -22.95
N TRP A 503 -43.11 -57.35 -23.62
CA TRP A 503 -41.72 -57.49 -24.03
C TRP A 503 -40.74 -57.12 -22.92
N VAL A 504 -41.19 -56.42 -21.86
CA VAL A 504 -40.32 -55.97 -20.75
C VAL A 504 -39.70 -57.17 -20.02
N THR A 505 -40.48 -58.22 -19.79
CA THR A 505 -40.08 -59.38 -18.97
C THR A 505 -39.87 -60.65 -19.80
N GLN A 506 -39.31 -60.52 -21.01
CA GLN A 506 -38.93 -61.69 -21.80
C GLN A 506 -37.65 -62.33 -21.24
N ASN A 507 -37.62 -63.67 -21.17
CA ASN A 507 -36.42 -64.42 -20.80
C ASN A 507 -35.45 -64.52 -22.00
N HIS A 508 -34.99 -63.36 -22.45
CA HIS A 508 -34.07 -63.17 -23.58
C HIS A 508 -32.83 -62.42 -23.09
N GLU A 509 -31.66 -62.70 -23.70
CA GLU A 509 -30.38 -62.09 -23.30
C GLU A 509 -30.41 -60.56 -23.37
N PHE A 510 -31.11 -60.00 -24.36
CA PHE A 510 -31.36 -58.56 -24.47
C PHE A 510 -31.97 -57.98 -23.18
N ASN A 511 -32.99 -58.61 -22.61
CA ASN A 511 -33.73 -58.07 -21.47
C ASN A 511 -32.84 -57.99 -20.21
N PHE A 512 -31.99 -58.98 -19.99
CA PHE A 512 -31.05 -58.96 -18.86
C PHE A 512 -29.97 -57.89 -19.06
N ARG A 513 -29.42 -57.74 -20.28
CA ARG A 513 -28.48 -56.65 -20.60
C ARG A 513 -29.14 -55.28 -20.51
N ALA A 514 -30.40 -55.15 -20.89
CA ALA A 514 -31.18 -53.93 -20.77
C ALA A 514 -31.32 -53.52 -19.29
N VAL A 515 -31.63 -54.48 -18.41
CA VAL A 515 -31.65 -54.26 -16.96
C VAL A 515 -30.27 -53.84 -16.46
N GLU A 516 -29.21 -54.56 -16.80
CA GLU A 516 -27.86 -54.23 -16.35
C GLU A 516 -27.40 -52.83 -16.85
N TRP A 517 -27.67 -52.47 -18.11
CA TRP A 517 -27.29 -51.18 -18.66
C TRP A 517 -28.07 -50.01 -18.05
N VAL A 518 -29.36 -50.20 -17.78
CA VAL A 518 -30.26 -49.18 -17.20
C VAL A 518 -30.09 -49.04 -15.69
N CYS A 519 -29.98 -50.16 -14.98
CA CYS A 519 -30.01 -50.24 -13.52
C CYS A 519 -28.62 -50.28 -12.89
N GLY A 520 -27.62 -50.79 -13.63
CA GLY A 520 -26.28 -51.09 -13.13
C GLY A 520 -26.14 -52.53 -12.59
N GLU A 521 -24.89 -52.96 -12.40
CA GLU A 521 -24.56 -54.26 -11.82
C GLU A 521 -25.08 -54.38 -10.37
N ALA A 522 -25.65 -55.53 -10.01
CA ALA A 522 -26.14 -55.83 -8.66
C ALA A 522 -27.12 -54.77 -8.08
N ALA A 523 -27.87 -54.10 -8.95
CA ALA A 523 -28.83 -53.05 -8.61
C ALA A 523 -30.05 -53.53 -7.81
N ASN A 524 -30.74 -52.56 -7.18
CA ASN A 524 -32.07 -52.70 -6.61
C ASN A 524 -33.12 -52.40 -7.69
N VAL A 525 -33.76 -53.43 -8.22
CA VAL A 525 -34.72 -53.36 -9.32
C VAL A 525 -36.15 -53.32 -8.78
N GLY A 526 -36.89 -52.27 -9.11
CA GLY A 526 -38.32 -52.15 -8.81
C GLY A 526 -39.19 -52.72 -9.92
N LEU A 527 -40.13 -53.59 -9.58
CA LEU A 527 -41.20 -54.04 -10.47
C LEU A 527 -42.48 -53.26 -10.14
N ALA A 528 -42.99 -52.52 -11.12
CA ALA A 528 -44.09 -51.58 -10.92
C ALA A 528 -45.39 -52.27 -10.48
N TYR A 529 -46.09 -51.63 -9.55
CA TYR A 529 -47.39 -52.09 -9.08
C TYR A 529 -48.41 -52.13 -10.22
N GLY A 530 -49.03 -53.29 -10.42
CA GLY A 530 -50.10 -53.47 -11.40
C GLY A 530 -49.62 -53.79 -12.83
N ALA A 531 -48.32 -53.69 -13.12
CA ALA A 531 -47.77 -53.98 -14.45
C ALA A 531 -47.69 -55.48 -14.79
N GLY A 532 -47.87 -56.36 -13.80
CA GLY A 532 -47.88 -57.82 -14.01
C GLY A 532 -46.49 -58.46 -14.16
N PHE A 533 -45.43 -57.75 -13.77
CA PHE A 533 -44.04 -58.19 -13.92
C PHE A 533 -43.51 -59.03 -12.76
N ASP A 534 -44.24 -59.16 -11.65
CA ASP A 534 -43.83 -59.90 -10.44
C ASP A 534 -43.30 -61.32 -10.70
N HIS A 535 -43.72 -61.94 -11.81
CA HIS A 535 -43.26 -63.27 -12.21
C HIS A 535 -41.78 -63.34 -12.61
N TRP A 536 -41.12 -62.20 -12.81
CA TRP A 536 -39.72 -62.08 -13.22
C TRP A 536 -38.74 -61.87 -12.05
N GLU A 537 -39.25 -61.94 -10.81
CA GLU A 537 -38.45 -61.78 -9.59
C GLU A 537 -37.31 -62.80 -9.50
N ASP A 538 -37.61 -64.08 -9.69
CA ASP A 538 -36.64 -65.17 -9.54
C ASP A 538 -35.52 -65.07 -10.58
N GLU A 539 -35.84 -64.66 -11.80
CA GLU A 539 -34.89 -64.46 -12.89
C GLU A 539 -33.94 -63.29 -12.61
N LEU A 540 -34.45 -62.14 -12.17
CA LEU A 540 -33.62 -60.99 -11.82
C LEU A 540 -32.72 -61.26 -10.60
N GLN A 541 -33.21 -61.99 -9.61
CA GLN A 541 -32.40 -62.44 -8.48
C GLN A 541 -31.30 -63.43 -8.90
N ALA A 542 -31.57 -64.26 -9.92
CA ALA A 542 -30.58 -65.18 -10.48
C ALA A 542 -29.43 -64.44 -11.19
N GLU A 543 -29.72 -63.30 -11.83
CA GLU A 543 -28.71 -62.38 -12.40
C GLU A 543 -28.01 -61.51 -11.33
N GLY A 544 -28.38 -61.65 -10.05
CA GLY A 544 -27.68 -61.03 -8.92
C GLY A 544 -28.25 -59.68 -8.45
N HIS A 545 -29.43 -59.29 -8.94
CA HIS A 545 -30.12 -58.08 -8.51
C HIS A 545 -30.97 -58.30 -7.24
N SER A 546 -31.21 -57.22 -6.50
CA SER A 546 -32.23 -57.21 -5.43
C SER A 546 -33.55 -56.72 -6.00
N VAL A 547 -34.66 -57.42 -5.79
CA VAL A 547 -35.95 -57.10 -6.42
C VAL A 547 -36.96 -56.57 -5.40
N HIS A 548 -37.59 -55.46 -5.74
CA HIS A 548 -38.68 -54.84 -4.98
C HIS A 548 -39.97 -54.96 -5.78
N LEU A 549 -40.96 -55.67 -5.23
CA LEU A 549 -42.26 -55.86 -5.87
C LEU A 549 -43.22 -54.71 -5.55
N SER A 550 -44.18 -54.48 -6.46
CA SER A 550 -45.28 -53.52 -6.23
C SER A 550 -44.78 -52.09 -5.94
N VAL A 551 -43.73 -51.66 -6.64
CA VAL A 551 -43.18 -50.31 -6.52
C VAL A 551 -44.10 -49.32 -7.22
N THR A 552 -44.30 -48.16 -6.61
CA THR A 552 -45.11 -47.07 -7.16
C THR A 552 -44.24 -45.83 -7.38
N PRO A 553 -44.53 -45.00 -8.40
CA PRO A 553 -43.73 -43.81 -8.70
C PRO A 553 -43.60 -42.79 -7.57
N ASP A 554 -44.52 -42.78 -6.61
CA ASP A 554 -44.52 -41.89 -5.44
C ASP A 554 -43.36 -42.16 -4.46
N ASP A 555 -42.75 -43.35 -4.48
CA ASP A 555 -41.54 -43.67 -3.71
C ASP A 555 -40.58 -44.59 -4.48
N LEU A 556 -39.64 -43.96 -5.18
CA LEU A 556 -38.55 -44.63 -5.90
C LEU A 556 -37.22 -44.61 -5.11
N SER A 557 -37.22 -44.24 -3.83
CA SER A 557 -35.99 -44.02 -3.07
C SER A 557 -35.20 -45.29 -2.72
N GLN A 558 -35.81 -46.46 -2.87
CA GLN A 558 -35.23 -47.76 -2.55
C GLN A 558 -34.76 -48.54 -3.76
N VAL A 559 -34.96 -48.02 -4.97
CA VAL A 559 -34.64 -48.70 -6.22
C VAL A 559 -33.68 -47.86 -7.04
N ASP A 560 -32.76 -48.54 -7.73
CA ASP A 560 -31.86 -47.93 -8.70
C ASP A 560 -32.53 -47.82 -10.07
N CYS A 561 -33.51 -48.70 -10.34
CA CYS A 561 -34.34 -48.60 -11.54
C CYS A 561 -35.76 -49.13 -11.36
N LEU A 562 -36.65 -48.76 -12.27
CA LEU A 562 -38.05 -49.18 -12.31
C LEU A 562 -38.38 -49.85 -13.65
N LEU A 563 -38.95 -51.06 -13.60
CA LEU A 563 -39.55 -51.75 -14.74
C LEU A 563 -41.05 -51.57 -14.69
N ASP A 564 -41.60 -50.94 -15.73
CA ASP A 564 -42.99 -50.48 -15.76
C ASP A 564 -43.62 -50.61 -17.15
N GLU A 565 -44.91 -50.31 -17.28
CA GLU A 565 -45.61 -50.28 -18.55
C GLU A 565 -46.04 -48.86 -18.93
N PHE A 566 -46.08 -48.56 -20.22
CA PHE A 566 -46.54 -47.26 -20.71
C PHE A 566 -48.05 -47.03 -20.49
N TRP A 567 -48.79 -48.06 -20.08
CA TRP A 567 -50.26 -48.06 -20.00
C TRP A 567 -50.84 -47.73 -18.61
N ASN A 568 -50.09 -47.88 -17.52
CA ASN A 568 -50.61 -48.00 -16.13
C ASN A 568 -51.35 -46.77 -15.57
N GLY A 569 -51.62 -45.74 -16.38
CA GLY A 569 -52.53 -44.65 -16.03
C GLY A 569 -51.95 -43.67 -15.03
N HIS A 570 -50.62 -43.60 -14.94
CA HIS A 570 -49.87 -42.63 -14.13
C HIS A 570 -50.46 -41.23 -14.25
N ASP A 571 -50.75 -40.65 -13.10
CA ASP A 571 -51.18 -39.26 -13.03
C ASP A 571 -49.99 -38.31 -13.24
N ASP A 572 -50.25 -37.01 -13.24
CA ASP A 572 -49.20 -36.03 -13.54
C ASP A 572 -48.11 -35.99 -12.46
N ASP A 573 -48.43 -36.36 -11.21
CA ASP A 573 -47.46 -36.40 -10.10
C ASP A 573 -46.55 -37.64 -10.24
N ASP A 574 -47.12 -38.79 -10.60
CA ASP A 574 -46.36 -40.01 -10.89
C ASP A 574 -45.37 -39.81 -12.06
N ASN A 575 -45.84 -39.19 -13.14
CA ASN A 575 -44.98 -38.87 -14.30
C ASN A 575 -43.83 -37.94 -13.91
N LEU A 576 -44.11 -36.92 -13.10
CA LEU A 576 -43.07 -36.02 -12.60
C LEU A 576 -42.06 -36.76 -11.71
N ALA A 577 -42.51 -37.70 -10.87
CA ALA A 577 -41.63 -38.48 -10.03
C ALA A 577 -40.68 -39.37 -10.86
N ILE A 578 -41.19 -40.01 -11.92
CA ILE A 578 -40.39 -40.77 -12.88
C ILE A 578 -39.36 -39.87 -13.59
N GLU A 579 -39.77 -38.68 -14.04
CA GLU A 579 -38.84 -37.72 -14.66
C GLU A 579 -37.72 -37.30 -13.69
N GLN A 580 -38.05 -36.98 -12.44
CA GLN A 580 -37.04 -36.60 -11.44
C GLN A 580 -36.13 -37.78 -11.08
N PHE A 581 -36.67 -39.00 -11.05
CA PHE A 581 -35.89 -40.20 -10.81
C PHE A 581 -34.86 -40.42 -11.92
N LEU A 582 -35.27 -40.34 -13.19
CA LEU A 582 -34.37 -40.40 -14.35
C LEU A 582 -33.33 -39.28 -14.31
N LEU A 583 -33.75 -38.03 -14.14
CA LEU A 583 -32.84 -36.87 -14.08
C LEU A 583 -31.80 -37.01 -12.95
N GLY A 584 -32.19 -37.63 -11.83
CA GLY A 584 -31.35 -37.87 -10.66
C GLY A 584 -30.38 -39.04 -10.77
N GLY A 585 -30.49 -39.90 -11.79
CA GLY A 585 -29.61 -41.05 -11.99
C GLY A 585 -30.30 -42.41 -12.02
N GLY A 586 -31.61 -42.46 -11.72
CA GLY A 586 -32.39 -43.69 -11.75
C GLY A 586 -32.61 -44.21 -13.17
N GLY A 587 -32.80 -45.51 -13.30
CA GLY A 587 -33.07 -46.17 -14.57
C GLY A 587 -34.55 -46.50 -14.79
N VAL A 588 -35.06 -46.47 -16.02
CA VAL A 588 -36.45 -46.90 -16.29
C VAL A 588 -36.53 -47.77 -17.54
N ILE A 589 -37.21 -48.92 -17.44
CA ILE A 589 -37.56 -49.75 -18.61
C ILE A 589 -39.07 -49.78 -18.72
N MET A 590 -39.61 -49.35 -19.86
CA MET A 590 -41.05 -49.36 -20.09
C MET A 590 -41.43 -50.08 -21.36
N GLY A 591 -42.53 -50.82 -21.33
CA GLY A 591 -43.13 -51.43 -22.51
C GLY A 591 -44.59 -51.04 -22.67
N GLY A 592 -45.08 -50.96 -23.91
CA GLY A 592 -46.49 -50.75 -24.16
C GLY A 592 -46.80 -50.23 -25.55
N HIS A 593 -48.05 -50.44 -25.97
CA HIS A 593 -48.50 -50.14 -27.31
C HIS A 593 -49.61 -49.07 -27.34
N ALA A 594 -49.39 -47.97 -28.04
CA ALA A 594 -50.36 -46.88 -28.18
C ALA A 594 -51.27 -47.00 -29.40
N TRP A 595 -50.93 -47.82 -30.41
CA TRP A 595 -51.78 -48.01 -31.60
C TRP A 595 -53.20 -48.46 -31.24
N TYR A 596 -53.34 -49.38 -30.29
CA TYR A 596 -54.65 -49.85 -29.83
C TYR A 596 -55.38 -48.80 -29.00
N TRP A 597 -54.65 -48.08 -28.13
CA TRP A 597 -55.17 -46.94 -27.37
C TRP A 597 -55.78 -45.87 -28.30
N SER A 598 -55.16 -45.64 -29.45
CA SER A 598 -55.56 -44.65 -30.46
C SER A 598 -56.91 -44.93 -31.14
N TYR A 599 -57.43 -46.16 -31.04
CA TYR A 599 -58.77 -46.48 -31.56
C TYR A 599 -59.89 -45.80 -30.77
N SER A 600 -59.69 -45.59 -29.47
CA SER A 600 -60.69 -45.00 -28.57
C SER A 600 -60.34 -43.57 -28.14
N ASN A 601 -59.11 -43.15 -28.34
CA ASN A 601 -58.60 -41.84 -27.92
C ASN A 601 -57.97 -41.08 -29.09
N SER A 602 -57.55 -39.84 -28.85
CA SER A 602 -56.91 -39.00 -29.86
C SER A 602 -55.71 -38.29 -29.26
N ASP A 603 -54.83 -37.79 -30.13
CA ASP A 603 -53.66 -37.02 -29.72
C ASP A 603 -52.74 -37.86 -28.81
N VAL A 604 -52.33 -39.00 -29.33
CA VAL A 604 -51.41 -39.98 -28.71
C VAL A 604 -50.13 -39.33 -28.16
N PRO A 605 -49.48 -38.38 -28.86
CA PRO A 605 -48.26 -37.75 -28.35
C PRO A 605 -48.42 -37.00 -27.03
N HIS A 606 -49.62 -36.52 -26.68
CA HIS A 606 -49.86 -35.76 -25.45
C HIS A 606 -50.64 -36.55 -24.40
N ASN A 607 -51.55 -37.42 -24.83
CA ASN A 607 -52.54 -38.02 -23.94
C ASN A 607 -52.29 -39.50 -23.62
N TYR A 608 -51.43 -40.18 -24.38
CA TYR A 608 -51.02 -41.53 -24.01
C TYR A 608 -50.12 -41.47 -22.77
N PRO A 609 -50.39 -42.25 -21.69
CA PRO A 609 -49.70 -42.07 -20.41
C PRO A 609 -48.18 -42.11 -20.53
N GLY A 610 -47.63 -43.11 -21.24
CA GLY A 610 -46.18 -43.21 -21.48
C GLY A 610 -45.57 -42.05 -22.28
N ASN A 611 -46.35 -41.31 -23.06
CA ASN A 611 -45.85 -40.16 -23.81
C ASN A 611 -45.80 -38.86 -23.00
N LYS A 612 -46.37 -38.83 -21.79
CA LYS A 612 -46.30 -37.63 -20.94
C LYS A 612 -44.87 -37.25 -20.55
N ILE A 613 -44.00 -38.25 -20.42
CA ILE A 613 -42.57 -38.08 -20.11
C ILE A 613 -41.67 -38.00 -21.37
N SER A 614 -42.22 -38.22 -22.57
CA SER A 614 -41.44 -38.35 -23.82
C SER A 614 -40.61 -37.11 -24.19
N LYS A 615 -41.01 -35.92 -23.74
CA LYS A 615 -40.25 -34.69 -23.94
C LYS A 615 -38.94 -34.67 -23.16
N ILE A 616 -38.92 -35.31 -21.98
CA ILE A 616 -37.74 -35.43 -21.13
C ILE A 616 -36.94 -36.66 -21.53
N THR A 617 -37.61 -37.79 -21.80
CA THR A 617 -36.92 -39.06 -22.06
C THR A 617 -36.42 -39.20 -23.49
N GLY A 618 -36.98 -38.43 -24.43
CA GLY A 618 -36.64 -38.54 -25.84
C GLY A 618 -37.23 -39.76 -26.53
N LEU A 619 -38.03 -40.58 -25.84
CA LEU A 619 -38.67 -41.77 -26.40
C LEU A 619 -40.18 -41.56 -26.51
N MET A 620 -40.72 -41.64 -27.74
CA MET A 620 -42.16 -41.48 -28.01
C MET A 620 -42.76 -42.77 -28.56
N VAL A 621 -43.88 -43.18 -27.98
CA VAL A 621 -44.67 -44.33 -28.43
C VAL A 621 -45.66 -43.87 -29.50
N SER A 622 -45.56 -44.44 -30.69
CA SER A 622 -46.38 -44.09 -31.85
C SER A 622 -47.79 -44.69 -31.81
N SER A 623 -48.73 -44.05 -32.51
CA SER A 623 -50.03 -44.64 -32.84
C SER A 623 -49.97 -45.67 -33.97
N ASP A 624 -48.83 -45.75 -34.67
CA ASP A 624 -48.60 -46.72 -35.73
C ASP A 624 -48.12 -48.04 -35.12
N TRP A 625 -48.61 -49.13 -35.70
CA TRP A 625 -48.30 -50.48 -35.24
C TRP A 625 -47.06 -51.01 -35.95
N GLY A 626 -46.25 -51.77 -35.24
CA GLY A 626 -45.11 -52.53 -35.73
C GLY A 626 -45.32 -54.04 -35.59
N TYR A 627 -44.39 -54.80 -36.15
CA TYR A 627 -44.40 -56.25 -36.11
C TYR A 627 -43.62 -56.80 -34.91
N ASN A 628 -43.74 -58.11 -34.68
CA ASN A 628 -43.21 -58.87 -33.54
C ASN A 628 -41.87 -59.58 -33.81
N ASP A 629 -41.45 -59.65 -35.07
CA ASP A 629 -40.14 -60.14 -35.47
C ASP A 629 -39.16 -58.97 -35.42
N ILE A 630 -38.24 -59.02 -34.44
CA ILE A 630 -37.30 -57.95 -34.09
C ILE A 630 -35.89 -58.36 -34.51
N ASP A 631 -35.28 -57.54 -35.34
CA ASP A 631 -33.87 -57.57 -35.70
C ASP A 631 -33.05 -56.76 -34.67
N PHE A 632 -32.09 -57.44 -34.04
CA PHE A 632 -31.14 -56.86 -33.08
C PHE A 632 -29.75 -56.63 -33.69
N GLU A 633 -29.60 -56.69 -35.01
CA GLU A 633 -28.42 -56.18 -35.69
C GLU A 633 -28.20 -54.72 -35.32
N ILE A 634 -26.95 -54.37 -35.02
CA ILE A 634 -26.57 -53.02 -34.61
C ILE A 634 -26.99 -52.02 -35.70
N PRO A 635 -27.96 -51.12 -35.43
CA PRO A 635 -28.45 -50.20 -36.45
C PRO A 635 -27.35 -49.22 -36.91
N ASP A 636 -27.38 -48.82 -38.18
CA ASP A 636 -26.54 -47.74 -38.68
C ASP A 636 -26.74 -46.43 -37.86
N LEU A 637 -25.70 -45.58 -37.81
CA LEU A 637 -25.73 -44.34 -37.01
C LEU A 637 -26.83 -43.38 -37.48
N MET A 638 -27.23 -43.45 -38.76
CA MET A 638 -28.27 -42.63 -39.35
C MET A 638 -29.69 -43.10 -38.99
N TYR A 639 -29.88 -44.25 -38.35
CA TYR A 639 -31.18 -44.58 -37.76
C TYR A 639 -31.49 -43.72 -36.53
N THR A 640 -30.50 -43.10 -35.91
CA THR A 640 -30.71 -42.09 -34.87
C THR A 640 -31.19 -40.78 -35.51
N PRO A 641 -32.43 -40.32 -35.24
CA PRO A 641 -32.99 -39.12 -35.86
C PRO A 641 -32.10 -37.88 -35.68
N HIS A 642 -31.46 -37.72 -34.52
CA HIS A 642 -30.51 -36.62 -34.29
C HIS A 642 -29.33 -36.63 -35.27
N ASN A 643 -28.75 -37.80 -35.54
CA ASN A 643 -27.65 -37.98 -36.48
C ASN A 643 -28.13 -37.79 -37.92
N ALA A 644 -29.28 -38.36 -38.28
CA ALA A 644 -29.90 -38.19 -39.60
C ALA A 644 -30.14 -36.71 -39.92
N ILE A 645 -30.69 -35.94 -38.98
CA ILE A 645 -30.96 -34.50 -39.16
C ILE A 645 -29.66 -33.74 -39.43
N ARG A 646 -28.59 -34.09 -38.70
CA ARG A 646 -27.27 -33.47 -38.88
C ARG A 646 -26.61 -33.88 -40.19
N GLY A 647 -26.69 -35.15 -40.57
CA GLY A 647 -26.19 -35.66 -41.85
C GLY A 647 -26.87 -34.97 -43.03
N ILE A 648 -28.19 -34.87 -43.00
CA ILE A 648 -28.98 -34.15 -44.02
C ILE A 648 -28.62 -32.66 -44.07
N PHE A 649 -28.44 -32.02 -42.91
CA PHE A 649 -28.00 -30.63 -42.86
C PHE A 649 -26.61 -30.46 -43.49
N ALA A 650 -25.66 -31.35 -43.15
CA ALA A 650 -24.32 -31.31 -43.70
C ALA A 650 -24.31 -31.55 -45.22
N ASP A 651 -25.13 -32.46 -45.73
CA ASP A 651 -25.33 -32.69 -47.17
C ASP A 651 -25.82 -31.43 -47.89
N ARG A 652 -26.89 -30.83 -47.38
CA ARG A 652 -27.63 -29.77 -48.08
C ARG A 652 -27.09 -28.37 -47.89
N VAL A 653 -26.43 -28.12 -46.77
CA VAL A 653 -25.98 -26.78 -46.37
C VAL A 653 -24.47 -26.70 -46.40
N ASP A 654 -23.77 -27.73 -45.91
CA ASP A 654 -22.31 -27.70 -45.75
C ASP A 654 -21.56 -28.38 -46.92
N GLY A 655 -22.28 -29.06 -47.82
CA GLY A 655 -21.74 -29.71 -49.01
C GLY A 655 -21.00 -31.03 -48.75
N ILE A 656 -21.32 -31.70 -47.63
CA ILE A 656 -20.77 -33.01 -47.27
C ILE A 656 -21.79 -34.07 -47.70
N GLU A 657 -21.64 -34.57 -48.93
CA GLU A 657 -22.61 -35.49 -49.55
C GLU A 657 -22.76 -36.79 -48.74
N LEU A 658 -24.02 -37.18 -48.46
CA LEU A 658 -24.35 -38.51 -47.94
C LEU A 658 -24.25 -39.56 -49.05
N THR A 659 -23.87 -40.78 -48.69
CA THR A 659 -24.02 -41.91 -49.62
C THR A 659 -25.49 -42.22 -49.86
N GLU A 660 -25.81 -42.88 -50.98
CA GLU A 660 -27.19 -43.28 -51.33
C GLU A 660 -27.84 -44.14 -50.24
N GLU A 661 -27.04 -45.00 -49.59
CA GLU A 661 -27.46 -45.85 -48.47
C GLU A 661 -27.73 -45.05 -47.20
N GLU A 662 -26.79 -44.19 -46.78
CA GLU A 662 -26.98 -43.31 -45.61
C GLU A 662 -28.17 -42.37 -45.79
N ALA A 663 -28.38 -41.84 -47.01
CA ALA A 663 -29.50 -40.99 -47.34
C ALA A 663 -30.84 -41.73 -47.22
N ALA A 664 -30.92 -42.97 -47.69
CA ALA A 664 -32.12 -43.80 -47.56
C ALA A 664 -32.45 -44.12 -46.09
N ILE A 665 -31.42 -44.44 -45.29
CA ILE A 665 -31.57 -44.70 -43.85
C ILE A 665 -32.02 -43.43 -43.11
N ALA A 666 -31.37 -42.29 -43.38
CA ALA A 666 -31.72 -41.00 -42.79
C ALA A 666 -33.15 -40.57 -43.15
N TYR A 667 -33.61 -40.89 -44.37
CA TYR A 667 -35.00 -40.69 -44.76
C TYR A 667 -35.94 -41.57 -43.94
N SER A 668 -35.65 -42.86 -43.80
CA SER A 668 -36.45 -43.81 -43.02
C SER A 668 -36.63 -43.31 -41.58
N SER A 669 -35.53 -42.98 -40.90
CA SER A 669 -35.52 -42.59 -39.49
C SER A 669 -36.28 -41.30 -39.17
N ILE A 670 -36.33 -40.36 -40.11
CA ILE A 670 -37.02 -39.07 -39.93
C ILE A 670 -38.48 -39.13 -40.39
N SER A 671 -38.79 -39.90 -41.43
CA SER A 671 -40.08 -39.83 -42.13
C SER A 671 -41.27 -40.07 -41.20
N ASP A 672 -41.26 -41.14 -40.41
CA ASP A 672 -42.31 -41.44 -39.43
C ASP A 672 -42.37 -40.39 -38.32
N CYS A 673 -41.20 -39.97 -37.81
CA CYS A 673 -41.11 -38.94 -36.78
C CYS A 673 -41.78 -37.63 -37.21
N THR A 674 -41.61 -37.19 -38.46
CA THR A 674 -42.18 -35.91 -38.94
C THR A 674 -43.71 -35.91 -39.06
N VAL A 675 -44.31 -37.09 -39.17
CA VAL A 675 -45.77 -37.27 -39.24
C VAL A 675 -46.36 -37.38 -37.82
N ILE A 676 -45.67 -38.08 -36.93
CA ILE A 676 -46.17 -38.45 -35.60
C ILE A 676 -45.85 -37.39 -34.54
N VAL A 677 -44.65 -36.80 -34.59
CA VAL A 677 -44.15 -35.90 -33.53
C VAL A 677 -44.75 -34.50 -33.69
N PRO A 678 -45.52 -34.00 -32.70
CA PRO A 678 -46.11 -32.68 -32.79
C PRO A 678 -45.10 -31.53 -32.70
N LEU A 679 -45.47 -30.36 -33.22
CA LEU A 679 -44.58 -29.21 -33.38
C LEU A 679 -44.06 -28.58 -32.09
N ASP A 680 -44.64 -28.92 -30.94
CA ASP A 680 -44.22 -28.43 -29.62
C ASP A 680 -43.11 -29.27 -28.97
N PHE A 681 -42.67 -30.35 -29.64
CA PHE A 681 -41.42 -31.06 -29.33
C PHE A 681 -40.24 -30.28 -29.91
N LEU A 682 -39.87 -29.21 -29.21
CA LEU A 682 -38.93 -28.21 -29.71
C LEU A 682 -37.53 -28.78 -29.98
N GLU A 683 -37.06 -29.75 -29.19
CA GLU A 683 -35.73 -30.35 -29.40
C GLU A 683 -35.64 -31.08 -30.74
N PHE A 684 -36.72 -31.77 -31.14
CA PHE A 684 -36.81 -32.44 -32.43
C PHE A 684 -37.02 -31.46 -33.58
N TRP A 685 -37.98 -30.52 -33.45
CA TRP A 685 -38.37 -29.64 -34.56
C TRP A 685 -37.45 -28.43 -34.80
N THR A 686 -36.72 -27.94 -33.80
CA THR A 686 -35.83 -26.78 -33.97
C THR A 686 -34.75 -27.00 -35.03
N PRO A 687 -33.95 -28.09 -35.01
CA PRO A 687 -32.94 -28.31 -36.04
C PRO A 687 -33.56 -28.56 -37.43
N LEU A 688 -34.72 -29.23 -37.50
CA LEU A 688 -35.46 -29.44 -38.76
C LEU A 688 -35.98 -28.14 -39.38
N ARG A 689 -36.51 -27.21 -38.56
CA ARG A 689 -36.90 -25.87 -39.03
C ARG A 689 -35.70 -25.07 -39.52
N LYS A 690 -34.55 -25.20 -38.85
CA LYS A 690 -33.30 -24.57 -39.30
C LYS A 690 -32.87 -25.10 -40.66
N LEU A 691 -32.95 -26.42 -40.87
CA LEU A 691 -32.69 -27.07 -42.16
C LEU A 691 -33.56 -26.46 -43.27
N VAL A 692 -34.89 -26.52 -43.14
CA VAL A 692 -35.83 -25.98 -44.15
C VAL A 692 -35.59 -24.50 -44.42
N ASN A 693 -35.33 -23.69 -43.38
CA ASN A 693 -35.05 -22.26 -43.56
C ASN A 693 -33.72 -21.99 -44.28
N SER A 694 -32.75 -22.91 -44.18
CA SER A 694 -31.43 -22.77 -44.81
C SER A 694 -31.43 -23.24 -46.27
N THR A 695 -32.23 -24.26 -46.60
CA THR A 695 -32.38 -24.81 -47.96
C THR A 695 -33.36 -24.01 -48.82
N GLY A 696 -34.28 -23.27 -48.19
CA GLY A 696 -35.39 -22.62 -48.89
C GLY A 696 -36.45 -23.61 -49.34
N TRP A 697 -37.36 -23.14 -50.20
CA TRP A 697 -38.49 -23.94 -50.68
C TRP A 697 -38.08 -24.90 -51.80
N THR A 698 -38.55 -26.14 -51.71
CA THR A 698 -38.37 -27.16 -52.73
C THR A 698 -39.12 -26.78 -54.01
N VAL A 699 -38.40 -26.59 -55.11
CA VAL A 699 -38.99 -26.25 -56.42
C VAL A 699 -39.15 -27.52 -57.25
N ILE A 700 -40.38 -28.03 -57.32
CA ILE A 700 -40.72 -29.19 -58.15
C ILE A 700 -40.93 -28.72 -59.61
N PRO A 701 -40.14 -29.20 -60.58
CA PRO A 701 -40.37 -28.89 -61.99
C PRO A 701 -41.71 -29.46 -62.45
N TYR A 702 -42.47 -28.69 -63.24
CA TYR A 702 -43.73 -29.19 -63.78
C TYR A 702 -43.50 -30.00 -65.07
N SER A 703 -44.26 -31.08 -65.21
CA SER A 703 -44.30 -31.86 -66.44
C SER A 703 -45.03 -31.10 -67.53
N THR A 704 -44.56 -31.25 -68.77
CA THR A 704 -45.28 -30.71 -69.95
C THR A 704 -45.91 -31.86 -70.73
N LEU A 705 -46.78 -31.55 -71.69
CA LEU A 705 -47.34 -32.55 -72.62
C LEU A 705 -46.27 -33.36 -73.38
N TRP A 706 -45.01 -32.90 -73.39
CA TRP A 706 -43.88 -33.49 -74.11
C TRP A 706 -42.71 -33.84 -73.20
N SER A 707 -42.83 -33.66 -71.87
CA SER A 707 -41.79 -34.00 -70.89
C SER A 707 -42.41 -34.53 -69.61
N SER A 708 -41.91 -35.68 -69.14
CA SER A 708 -42.22 -36.23 -67.82
C SER A 708 -41.25 -35.69 -66.77
N THR A 709 -41.00 -34.38 -66.78
CA THR A 709 -40.14 -33.73 -65.77
C THR A 709 -40.97 -33.53 -64.50
N GLY A 710 -40.48 -34.03 -63.36
CA GLY A 710 -41.16 -33.98 -62.07
C GLY A 710 -40.22 -34.36 -60.94
N HIS A 711 -40.75 -34.39 -59.71
CA HIS A 711 -40.05 -34.95 -58.55
C HIS A 711 -40.32 -36.45 -58.47
N GLU A 712 -39.26 -37.26 -58.42
CA GLU A 712 -39.34 -38.72 -58.30
C GLU A 712 -38.95 -39.11 -56.87
N LEU A 713 -39.94 -39.56 -56.09
CA LEU A 713 -39.70 -40.04 -54.72
C LEU A 713 -38.76 -41.26 -54.76
N GLY A 714 -37.77 -41.26 -53.88
CA GLY A 714 -36.73 -42.27 -53.77
C GLY A 714 -35.50 -42.00 -54.63
N ALA A 715 -35.56 -41.10 -55.61
CA ALA A 715 -34.38 -40.74 -56.42
C ALA A 715 -33.37 -39.89 -55.65
N ASP A 716 -33.87 -39.08 -54.70
CA ASP A 716 -33.08 -38.27 -53.80
C ASP A 716 -33.75 -38.26 -52.41
N PRO A 717 -33.41 -39.24 -51.55
CA PRO A 717 -34.05 -39.38 -50.24
C PRO A 717 -33.90 -38.13 -49.36
N VAL A 718 -32.81 -37.38 -49.50
CA VAL A 718 -32.57 -36.15 -48.74
C VAL A 718 -33.52 -35.04 -49.19
N ALA A 719 -33.79 -34.93 -50.50
CA ALA A 719 -34.80 -34.00 -51.01
C ALA A 719 -36.22 -34.42 -50.58
N ASP A 720 -36.49 -35.72 -50.51
CA ASP A 720 -37.79 -36.23 -50.03
C ASP A 720 -38.05 -35.87 -48.56
N VAL A 721 -37.03 -35.92 -47.70
CA VAL A 721 -37.15 -35.47 -46.31
C VAL A 721 -37.52 -33.99 -46.25
N ILE A 722 -36.83 -33.12 -46.99
CA ILE A 722 -37.12 -31.67 -46.99
C ILE A 722 -38.56 -31.41 -47.44
N LEU A 723 -39.01 -32.09 -48.51
CA LEU A 723 -40.38 -31.96 -49.01
C LEU A 723 -41.42 -32.37 -47.95
N ARG A 724 -41.17 -33.47 -47.23
CA ARG A 724 -42.02 -33.92 -46.12
C ARG A 724 -42.03 -32.94 -44.95
N LEU A 725 -40.89 -32.34 -44.62
CA LEU A 725 -40.80 -31.33 -43.57
C LEU A 725 -41.59 -30.08 -43.93
N GLU A 726 -41.46 -29.59 -45.16
CA GLU A 726 -42.25 -28.47 -45.67
C GLU A 726 -43.75 -28.78 -45.61
N GLU A 727 -44.17 -30.00 -45.98
CA GLU A 727 -45.54 -30.47 -45.85
C GLU A 727 -46.01 -30.47 -44.39
N ALA A 728 -45.26 -31.12 -43.49
CA ALA A 728 -45.61 -31.23 -42.08
C ALA A 728 -45.74 -29.86 -41.41
N LEU A 729 -44.79 -28.95 -41.65
CA LEU A 729 -44.85 -27.57 -41.18
C LEU A 729 -46.07 -26.84 -41.76
N THR A 730 -46.33 -27.00 -43.06
CA THR A 730 -47.47 -26.35 -43.73
C THR A 730 -48.82 -26.82 -43.19
N GLN A 731 -48.95 -28.11 -42.86
CA GLN A 731 -50.18 -28.69 -42.35
C GLN A 731 -50.43 -28.31 -40.87
N ASN A 732 -49.36 -28.32 -40.07
CA ASN A 732 -49.47 -28.28 -38.61
C ASN A 732 -49.24 -26.89 -37.99
N LEU A 733 -48.56 -25.96 -38.67
CA LEU A 733 -48.35 -24.61 -38.12
C LEU A 733 -49.66 -23.81 -38.00
N PRO A 734 -49.77 -22.93 -36.98
CA PRO A 734 -50.81 -21.91 -36.92
C PRO A 734 -50.79 -20.98 -38.16
N ALA A 735 -51.96 -20.48 -38.55
CA ALA A 735 -52.13 -19.67 -39.76
C ALA A 735 -51.32 -18.36 -39.76
N ASP A 736 -51.00 -17.83 -38.59
CA ASP A 736 -50.18 -16.65 -38.35
C ASP A 736 -48.68 -16.93 -38.37
N GLU A 737 -48.26 -18.16 -38.08
CA GLU A 737 -46.85 -18.62 -38.15
C GLU A 737 -46.47 -19.18 -39.52
N LEU A 738 -47.44 -19.57 -40.35
CA LEU A 738 -47.18 -20.13 -41.67
C LEU A 738 -46.46 -19.11 -42.58
N PRO A 739 -45.22 -19.41 -43.05
CA PRO A 739 -44.53 -18.55 -43.99
C PRO A 739 -45.31 -18.47 -45.32
N VAL A 740 -45.24 -17.32 -45.97
CA VAL A 740 -45.88 -17.15 -47.29
C VAL A 740 -45.06 -17.91 -48.33
N HIS A 741 -45.66 -18.91 -48.96
CA HIS A 741 -45.00 -19.72 -49.99
C HIS A 741 -44.74 -18.88 -51.26
N PRO A 742 -43.51 -18.83 -51.83
CA PRO A 742 -43.14 -17.95 -52.96
C PRO A 742 -44.04 -18.04 -54.20
N SER A 743 -44.61 -19.23 -54.48
CA SER A 743 -45.54 -19.43 -55.60
C SER A 743 -46.82 -18.60 -55.49
N HIS A 744 -47.13 -18.02 -54.32
CA HIS A 744 -48.26 -17.09 -54.17
C HIS A 744 -48.17 -15.92 -55.16
N THR A 745 -46.96 -15.51 -55.53
CA THR A 745 -46.71 -14.45 -56.54
C THR A 745 -47.22 -14.83 -57.93
N GLU A 746 -47.15 -16.12 -58.28
CA GLU A 746 -47.64 -16.66 -59.54
C GLU A 746 -49.14 -16.95 -59.50
N PHE A 747 -49.64 -17.49 -58.38
CA PHE A 747 -51.07 -17.73 -58.15
C PHE A 747 -51.38 -17.80 -56.64
N PRO A 748 -52.36 -17.04 -56.11
CA PRO A 748 -53.30 -16.18 -56.83
C PRO A 748 -52.79 -14.76 -57.16
N GLY A 749 -51.55 -14.41 -56.76
CA GLY A 749 -50.92 -13.09 -56.92
C GLY A 749 -50.28 -12.55 -55.63
N GLU A 750 -49.51 -11.46 -55.73
CA GLU A 750 -48.90 -10.82 -54.56
C GLU A 750 -49.93 -10.49 -53.47
N VAL A 751 -49.61 -10.81 -52.21
CA VAL A 751 -50.43 -10.44 -51.06
C VAL A 751 -50.28 -8.92 -50.84
N PRO A 752 -51.37 -8.13 -50.85
CA PRO A 752 -51.29 -6.70 -50.59
C PRO A 752 -50.66 -6.42 -49.22
N SER A 753 -49.81 -5.39 -49.14
CA SER A 753 -49.09 -5.04 -47.91
C SER A 753 -49.98 -4.68 -46.71
N ASN A 754 -51.26 -4.43 -46.94
CA ASN A 754 -52.27 -4.14 -45.92
C ASN A 754 -53.21 -5.32 -45.62
N ALA A 755 -52.98 -6.49 -46.22
CA ALA A 755 -53.83 -7.66 -45.99
C ALA A 755 -53.61 -8.21 -44.57
N THR A 756 -54.68 -8.27 -43.78
CA THR A 756 -54.64 -8.84 -42.43
C THR A 756 -54.84 -10.35 -42.50
N ARG A 757 -54.00 -11.14 -41.84
CA ARG A 757 -54.26 -12.57 -41.66
C ARG A 757 -55.52 -12.75 -40.82
N ILE A 758 -56.43 -13.60 -41.28
CA ILE A 758 -57.67 -13.94 -40.57
C ILE A 758 -57.73 -15.44 -40.31
N SER A 759 -58.10 -15.84 -39.10
CA SER A 759 -58.42 -17.23 -38.76
C SER A 759 -59.94 -17.35 -38.59
N ARG A 760 -60.58 -18.30 -39.28
CA ARG A 760 -62.02 -18.54 -39.20
C ARG A 760 -62.32 -20.03 -39.16
N THR A 761 -63.28 -20.41 -38.32
CA THR A 761 -63.84 -21.76 -38.33
C THR A 761 -64.82 -21.89 -39.49
N VAL A 762 -64.61 -22.88 -40.36
CA VAL A 762 -65.54 -23.20 -41.46
C VAL A 762 -66.17 -24.56 -41.15
N SER A 763 -67.49 -24.61 -41.02
CA SER A 763 -68.22 -25.88 -40.89
C SER A 763 -68.64 -26.38 -42.26
N ILE A 764 -68.10 -27.52 -42.69
CA ILE A 764 -68.47 -28.19 -43.94
C ILE A 764 -69.47 -29.29 -43.59
N ASN A 765 -70.68 -29.24 -44.18
CA ASN A 765 -71.67 -30.30 -44.03
C ASN A 765 -71.44 -31.38 -45.10
N GLY A 766 -70.88 -32.52 -44.71
CA GLY A 766 -70.53 -33.63 -45.61
C GLY A 766 -71.71 -34.50 -46.07
N THR A 767 -72.96 -34.17 -45.76
CA THR A 767 -74.13 -35.03 -46.05
C THR A 767 -74.66 -34.95 -47.50
N GLN A 768 -73.81 -34.62 -48.49
CA GLN A 768 -74.27 -34.53 -49.88
C GLN A 768 -74.49 -35.93 -50.49
N PRO A 769 -75.72 -36.31 -50.88
CA PRO A 769 -75.96 -37.62 -51.49
C PRO A 769 -75.44 -37.64 -52.93
N GLY A 770 -74.61 -38.62 -53.26
CA GLY A 770 -74.14 -38.87 -54.63
C GLY A 770 -72.61 -38.97 -54.81
N LEU A 771 -71.83 -38.77 -53.76
CA LEU A 771 -70.38 -38.97 -53.83
C LEU A 771 -70.05 -40.43 -53.45
N PRO A 772 -69.33 -41.19 -54.31
CA PRO A 772 -68.84 -42.51 -53.93
C PRO A 772 -67.90 -42.38 -52.73
N SER A 773 -67.76 -43.44 -51.92
CA SER A 773 -66.89 -43.50 -50.72
C SER A 773 -65.42 -43.12 -50.98
N ASN A 774 -65.04 -42.99 -52.25
CA ASN A 774 -63.70 -42.77 -52.73
C ASN A 774 -63.54 -41.35 -53.33
N PHE A 775 -64.57 -40.50 -53.29
CA PHE A 775 -64.54 -39.17 -53.90
C PHE A 775 -63.99 -38.13 -52.91
N GLY A 776 -62.66 -37.99 -52.93
CA GLY A 776 -61.89 -36.92 -52.30
C GLY A 776 -61.88 -36.96 -50.77
N TYR A 777 -60.71 -37.23 -50.17
CA TYR A 777 -60.39 -36.96 -48.76
C TYR A 777 -61.59 -37.06 -47.78
N SER A 778 -62.37 -38.15 -47.84
CA SER A 778 -63.68 -38.24 -47.17
C SER A 778 -63.70 -39.33 -46.09
N GLY A 779 -62.62 -39.45 -45.32
CA GLY A 779 -62.72 -39.94 -43.95
C GLY A 779 -63.11 -38.79 -43.04
N ALA A 780 -63.84 -39.05 -41.95
CA ALA A 780 -64.19 -38.01 -40.97
C ALA A 780 -62.97 -37.33 -40.31
N ARG A 781 -61.76 -37.86 -40.54
CA ARG A 781 -60.46 -37.37 -40.05
C ARG A 781 -59.52 -36.86 -41.16
N SER A 782 -59.97 -36.77 -42.41
CA SER A 782 -59.10 -36.33 -43.52
C SER A 782 -58.76 -34.84 -43.42
N SER A 783 -57.49 -34.49 -43.53
CA SER A 783 -57.00 -33.11 -43.53
C SER A 783 -57.41 -32.38 -44.81
N LEU A 784 -58.05 -31.22 -44.66
CA LEU A 784 -58.59 -30.37 -45.74
C LEU A 784 -57.83 -29.03 -45.85
N ARG A 785 -56.57 -29.00 -45.38
CA ARG A 785 -55.68 -27.84 -45.46
C ARG A 785 -54.80 -28.00 -46.70
N MET A 786 -55.12 -27.28 -47.76
CA MET A 786 -54.20 -27.04 -48.88
C MET A 786 -53.83 -25.56 -48.86
N SER A 787 -52.54 -25.24 -48.68
CA SER A 787 -52.09 -23.87 -48.94
C SER A 787 -52.32 -23.59 -50.43
N THR A 788 -52.64 -22.34 -50.80
CA THR A 788 -52.69 -21.95 -52.22
C THR A 788 -51.32 -21.99 -52.89
N GLY A 789 -50.25 -22.35 -52.15
CA GLY A 789 -48.85 -22.33 -52.57
C GLY A 789 -48.28 -23.68 -53.01
N LEU A 790 -48.78 -24.81 -52.50
CA LEU A 790 -48.46 -26.17 -53.00
C LEU A 790 -49.24 -26.50 -54.29
N TYR A 791 -49.55 -25.48 -55.09
CA TYR A 791 -50.17 -25.64 -56.40
C TYR A 791 -49.09 -25.84 -57.46
N ALA A 792 -49.09 -26.98 -58.13
CA ALA A 792 -48.61 -27.01 -59.51
C ALA A 792 -49.54 -26.11 -60.36
N PRO A 793 -49.01 -25.25 -61.25
CA PRO A 793 -49.81 -24.28 -61.99
C PRO A 793 -50.94 -24.97 -62.78
N PRO A 794 -52.17 -24.42 -62.75
CA PRO A 794 -53.34 -25.12 -63.25
C PRO A 794 -53.51 -24.91 -64.75
N TRP A 795 -52.95 -25.77 -65.60
CA TRP A 795 -53.43 -25.92 -66.99
C TRP A 795 -53.25 -27.35 -67.54
N ARG A 796 -54.19 -28.22 -67.15
CA ARG A 796 -54.80 -29.37 -67.89
C ARG A 796 -54.86 -30.65 -67.05
N GLY A 797 -56.09 -31.01 -66.68
CA GLY A 797 -56.55 -32.40 -66.53
C GLY A 797 -55.88 -33.24 -65.45
N HIS A 798 -56.59 -33.44 -64.34
CA HIS A 798 -56.42 -34.63 -63.51
C HIS A 798 -56.42 -35.88 -64.39
N HIS A 799 -55.23 -36.48 -64.56
CA HIS A 799 -55.11 -37.90 -64.81
C HIS A 799 -54.44 -38.50 -63.58
N SER A 800 -55.25 -39.27 -62.87
CA SER A 800 -54.87 -40.34 -61.96
C SER A 800 -53.60 -41.05 -62.40
N VAL A 801 -52.57 -41.06 -61.55
CA VAL A 801 -51.69 -42.23 -61.45
C VAL A 801 -52.12 -42.94 -60.17
N SER A 802 -53.11 -43.80 -60.35
CA SER A 802 -53.31 -44.95 -59.51
C SER A 802 -52.33 -46.03 -60.00
N GLU A 803 -51.35 -46.40 -59.19
CA GLU A 803 -50.89 -47.78 -59.12
C GLU A 803 -50.73 -48.18 -57.65
N PRO A 804 -51.71 -48.90 -57.09
CA PRO A 804 -51.48 -49.84 -56.00
C PRO A 804 -51.16 -51.22 -56.60
N ARG A 805 -50.04 -51.81 -56.18
CA ARG A 805 -49.73 -53.25 -56.02
C ARG A 805 -48.21 -53.41 -55.95
N CYS A 806 -47.66 -54.13 -54.98
CA CYS A 806 -47.77 -55.57 -54.76
C CYS A 806 -47.35 -55.89 -53.30
N VAL A 807 -47.76 -56.94 -52.60
CA VAL A 807 -48.73 -58.05 -52.73
C VAL A 807 -49.25 -58.30 -51.32
#